data_AF-A0A7S6SF24-F1
#
_entry.id   AF-A0A7S6SF24-F1
#
_cell.length_a   1.000
_cell.length_b   1.000
_cell.length_c   1.000
_cell.angle_alpha   90.00
_cell.angle_beta   90.00
_cell.angle_gamma   90.00
#
_symmetry.space_group_name_H-M   'P 1'
#
loop_
_entity.id
_entity.type
_entity.pdbx_description
1 polymer ?
#
loop_
_entity_poly.entity_id
_entity_poly.type
_entity_poly.pdbx_seq_one_letter_code
_entity_poly.pdbx_strand_id
1 'polypeptide(L)'
;MKKISYHRQAVIRLLLLCSLLILTGSYQVDSGKNGILRVTSEALSYVIKINNITLPLDNNGGIGDVRSFSGAYYDGKRFLFSGGFYLSGLSDGEMWGNGYFTAARVQDYLPGPVGSDPKDPKNRLYVITSLDLPFGDAWQLWRDAVSLGADFYDGNGDGKYEPVDLNGNGRWDTDEDRPDIIGDITAWCVTNDAVIPGLRRFTDVSPRGIEIQQTVFGFAARNELDDILYIRYRIINKGTFAPRFDSVYFSLGLEPEVGTYYNDLTGSDTLLSGAYAYDNGPDPDYGNNSPTFFAGFVQGPPAYIPGETFIDANNNGVYDIGENSLSSAVNFKGGIMKTDTLPGAKNLLMTSFTTTNNYHNYGMMPNTRHELRYYQTGGLRKDGNQVIPCTWWEGNGSQKPDECGLWNPKFLHSGDPVAGTGWINTYQIDQTMMVTTGTFTLHKDQPVDIVAAYVVGRSPVSSLLSVNAAKKIAGFAKNLWENQRSDNTRPDDITVDVRTGDGFIDLTWNTAGLVNYQGIDSVFDKNKKLHAFFVTGLRTNNVAASISGAANAKELARYAVKNNIHALLQKQSHGGFITYFERPSEEFLLDTLIYSKPDEGRIRLRITEDPFTSSPLIKGKEYYFTITSILLDHNRIYNQATGTYGPAGDYIDTMRNAVSEYQSSIIRVVYGSDLYEPAALTGQSSRSSGFAGTGGVKFLTVNSNELTGDTYTVEFKSDTTTAPYSASYSLRNNRTGEYLISDSKSYNFDTTDYSGKLTEGFLLKVKNVTPLVANVTQQTYTPAENKWFKNLDLTHNNHGAEYCGKDITGIDGSGMFGNKQSTIMKANLLRAIEVRFGQPGKAYRYMNGFVGTSANSRRNTYRYAAGIRPIDTLSSRGGAMGKYGIGYVDVPFQVWVKDSVYGEERQLAAGFVEKSTTWFGGNPDGSWFPGTDVTSSLEAIIVFDADYDPAGSQIEYTGGVFGTDSAWADLRGYQFPPGAATVTDEQKRIAASPLFNAMYVIGLSALTPTSTFTPGDIFRVPVAVYPYTDDDVYTFSTRKGGDLTLEEKKELFEKVNVFPNPFFANNTRFSHENPRTAEESFVTFTNLPETVTIKIYTLSGSLIRTLTEGDKQDGASSPFLRWDLKNQSGSRIASGMYLAIVTAPGYGEKLLKLGIIQQKK
;
A
#
# COMPACT_ATOMS: atom_id res chain seq x y z
N MET A 1 63.01 -1.25 71.99
CA MET A 1 61.68 -1.88 72.06
C MET A 1 60.77 -1.24 71.01
N LYS A 2 60.86 -1.42 69.68
CA LYS A 2 61.29 -2.48 68.75
C LYS A 2 60.48 -3.79 68.86
N LYS A 3 59.64 -4.01 67.84
CA LYS A 3 58.81 -5.19 67.52
C LYS A 3 57.72 -5.53 68.55
N ILE A 4 56.48 -5.20 68.17
CA ILE A 4 55.16 -5.82 68.49
C ILE A 4 54.10 -4.70 68.58
N SER A 5 53.79 -4.07 67.45
CA SER A 5 52.62 -3.18 67.31
C SER A 5 52.05 -3.17 65.87
N TYR A 6 52.73 -3.82 64.92
CA TYR A 6 52.39 -3.84 63.49
C TYR A 6 51.38 -4.92 63.07
N HIS A 7 50.71 -5.61 64.01
CA HIS A 7 49.71 -6.65 63.70
C HIS A 7 48.31 -6.39 64.28
N ARG A 8 48.07 -5.23 64.93
CA ARG A 8 46.72 -4.87 65.44
C ARG A 8 46.04 -3.69 64.73
N GLN A 9 46.73 -2.99 63.82
CA GLN A 9 46.11 -1.97 62.95
C GLN A 9 45.82 -2.45 61.52
N ALA A 10 46.28 -3.65 61.14
CA ALA A 10 46.00 -4.24 59.82
C ALA A 10 44.72 -5.12 59.78
N VAL A 11 44.21 -5.60 60.93
CA VAL A 11 43.00 -6.44 60.98
C VAL A 11 41.71 -5.64 61.16
N ILE A 12 41.79 -4.41 61.71
CA ILE A 12 40.60 -3.55 61.92
C ILE A 12 40.29 -2.67 60.69
N ARG A 13 41.23 -2.48 59.74
CA ARG A 13 40.96 -1.84 58.44
C ARG A 13 40.53 -2.82 57.33
N LEU A 14 40.60 -4.13 57.57
CA LEU A 14 40.16 -5.15 56.61
C LEU A 14 38.70 -5.63 56.85
N LEU A 15 38.09 -5.29 58.00
CA LEU A 15 36.72 -5.69 58.36
C LEU A 15 35.69 -4.54 58.30
N LEU A 16 36.10 -3.34 57.90
CA LEU A 16 35.23 -2.15 57.77
C LEU A 16 35.19 -1.56 56.34
N LEU A 17 35.65 -2.33 55.34
CA LEU A 17 35.74 -1.93 53.93
C LEU A 17 35.01 -2.87 52.96
N CYS A 18 34.16 -3.78 53.46
CA CYS A 18 33.27 -4.62 52.63
C CYS A 18 31.78 -4.27 52.79
N SER A 19 31.45 -3.14 53.40
CA SER A 19 30.07 -2.71 53.61
C SER A 19 29.94 -1.20 53.48
N LEU A 20 30.17 -0.66 52.28
CA LEU A 20 29.56 0.57 51.73
C LEU A 20 30.19 0.84 50.35
N LEU A 21 29.65 0.18 49.34
CA LEU A 21 29.69 0.64 47.95
C LEU A 21 28.28 0.44 47.41
N ILE A 22 27.35 1.21 47.97
CA ILE A 22 26.18 1.64 47.21
C ILE A 22 26.76 2.60 46.17
N LEU A 23 27.18 2.05 45.02
CA LEU A 23 27.18 2.84 43.80
C LEU A 23 25.71 3.17 43.57
N THR A 24 25.30 4.37 44.01
CA THR A 24 24.21 5.09 43.36
C THR A 24 24.68 5.39 41.95
N GLY A 25 24.67 4.38 41.09
CA GLY A 25 24.49 4.58 39.67
C GLY A 25 23.07 5.09 39.53
N SER A 26 22.92 6.41 39.47
CA SER A 26 21.74 7.03 38.91
C SER A 26 21.61 6.55 37.47
N TYR A 27 20.90 5.43 37.28
CA TYR A 27 20.40 5.07 35.97
C TYR A 27 19.27 6.06 35.67
N GLN A 28 19.56 6.97 34.75
CA GLN A 28 18.54 7.72 34.05
C GLN A 28 17.60 6.71 33.41
N VAL A 29 16.36 6.64 33.91
CA VAL A 29 15.23 6.14 33.15
C VAL A 29 15.05 7.14 32.02
N ASP A 30 15.58 6.81 30.85
CA ASP A 30 15.30 7.61 29.66
C ASP A 30 13.85 7.33 29.27
N SER A 31 12.96 8.27 29.62
CA SER A 31 11.55 8.23 29.24
C SER A 31 11.39 8.59 27.76
N GLY A 32 11.98 7.77 26.88
CA GLY A 32 11.81 7.84 25.44
C GLY A 32 10.55 7.07 25.02
N LYS A 33 9.52 7.79 24.58
CA LYS A 33 8.36 7.19 23.92
C LYS A 33 8.81 6.62 22.56
N ASN A 34 8.81 5.28 22.47
CA ASN A 34 8.94 4.38 21.31
C ASN A 34 10.31 3.71 21.08
N GLY A 35 10.34 2.38 21.31
CA GLY A 35 11.08 1.42 20.48
C GLY A 35 12.42 0.89 21.00
N ILE A 36 12.41 -0.38 21.42
CA ILE A 36 13.54 -1.32 21.56
C ILE A 36 14.51 -1.02 22.72
N LEU A 37 14.23 -1.66 23.86
CA LEU A 37 15.26 -1.93 24.86
C LEU A 37 16.31 -2.85 24.22
N ARG A 38 17.52 -2.30 23.99
CA ARG A 38 18.70 -3.13 23.72
C ARG A 38 18.84 -4.14 24.84
N VAL A 39 18.85 -5.42 24.48
CA VAL A 39 19.34 -6.50 25.36
C VAL A 39 20.79 -6.17 25.67
N THR A 40 21.02 -5.54 26.83
CA THR A 40 22.33 -5.65 27.47
C THR A 40 22.49 -7.12 27.83
N SER A 41 23.70 -7.64 27.68
CA SER A 41 24.10 -9.05 27.83
C SER A 41 23.85 -9.67 29.21
N GLU A 42 22.99 -9.08 30.06
CA GLU A 42 22.77 -9.39 31.47
C GLU A 42 21.29 -9.22 31.91
N ALA A 43 20.33 -9.04 31.00
CA ALA A 43 18.94 -8.72 31.39
C ALA A 43 18.21 -9.92 32.04
N LEU A 44 18.12 -9.91 33.38
CA LEU A 44 17.32 -10.85 34.18
C LEU A 44 15.79 -10.62 34.04
N SER A 45 15.39 -9.47 33.50
CA SER A 45 13.98 -9.13 33.23
C SER A 45 13.83 -8.40 31.89
N TYR A 46 12.67 -8.55 31.26
CA TYR A 46 12.29 -7.90 30.02
C TYR A 46 10.85 -7.39 30.08
N VAL A 47 10.53 -6.33 29.34
CA VAL A 47 9.17 -5.79 29.29
C VAL A 47 8.63 -5.94 27.88
N ILE A 48 7.67 -6.86 27.71
CA ILE A 48 6.90 -6.96 26.49
C ILE A 48 5.98 -5.74 26.41
N LYS A 49 6.09 -4.98 25.33
CA LYS A 49 5.16 -3.91 24.99
C LYS A 49 4.52 -4.26 23.66
N ILE A 50 3.25 -4.61 23.70
CA ILE A 50 2.49 -4.95 22.51
C ILE A 50 1.07 -4.45 22.71
N ASN A 51 0.51 -3.80 21.68
CA ASN A 51 -0.84 -3.25 21.76
C ASN A 51 -0.96 -2.28 22.96
N ASN A 52 -2.03 -2.37 23.76
CA ASN A 52 -2.19 -1.56 24.97
C ASN A 52 -1.56 -2.21 26.22
N ILE A 53 -0.93 -3.40 26.07
CA ILE A 53 -0.36 -4.18 27.16
C ILE A 53 1.14 -3.91 27.32
N THR A 54 1.54 -3.66 28.55
CA THR A 54 2.93 -3.68 29.02
C THR A 54 3.08 -4.79 30.05
N LEU A 55 3.78 -5.87 29.70
CA LEU A 55 3.97 -7.06 30.52
C LEU A 55 5.46 -7.27 30.87
N PRO A 56 5.89 -6.91 32.09
CA PRO A 56 7.19 -7.30 32.62
C PRO A 56 7.29 -8.81 32.89
N LEU A 57 8.45 -9.40 32.60
CA LEU A 57 8.78 -10.82 32.74
C LEU A 57 10.19 -10.97 33.32
N ASP A 58 10.48 -12.06 34.03
CA ASP A 58 11.84 -12.45 34.44
C ASP A 58 12.24 -13.86 33.94
N ASN A 59 13.52 -14.19 34.06
CA ASN A 59 14.06 -15.50 33.68
C ASN A 59 13.86 -16.60 34.75
N ASN A 60 13.07 -16.35 35.79
CA ASN A 60 12.66 -17.36 36.77
C ASN A 60 11.24 -17.88 36.50
N GLY A 61 10.50 -17.26 35.58
CA GLY A 61 9.12 -17.58 35.22
C GLY A 61 8.07 -16.62 35.79
N GLY A 62 8.50 -15.49 36.37
CA GLY A 62 7.64 -14.45 36.94
C GLY A 62 7.06 -13.49 35.90
N ILE A 63 5.85 -13.01 36.17
CA ILE A 63 5.10 -12.10 35.31
C ILE A 63 4.57 -10.93 36.15
N GLY A 64 4.70 -9.69 35.67
CA GLY A 64 4.20 -8.48 36.34
C GLY A 64 5.11 -7.96 37.46
N ASP A 65 5.15 -8.65 38.60
CA ASP A 65 6.00 -8.31 39.75
C ASP A 65 7.36 -8.99 39.60
N VAL A 66 8.30 -8.26 39.02
CA VAL A 66 9.63 -8.74 38.66
C VAL A 66 10.68 -7.70 39.01
N ARG A 67 11.96 -8.04 38.91
CA ARG A 67 13.03 -7.10 39.23
C ARG A 67 12.86 -5.78 38.45
N SER A 68 12.71 -4.69 39.21
CA SER A 68 12.52 -3.30 38.74
C SER A 68 11.13 -2.92 38.21
N PHE A 69 10.13 -3.80 38.27
CA PHE A 69 8.75 -3.52 37.86
C PHE A 69 7.73 -4.07 38.86
N SER A 70 6.60 -3.40 39.04
CA SER A 70 5.56 -3.79 40.01
C SER A 70 4.20 -3.80 39.32
N GLY A 71 3.96 -4.86 38.55
CA GLY A 71 2.72 -5.11 37.82
C GLY A 71 2.85 -5.08 36.31
N ALA A 72 1.84 -5.65 35.65
CA ALA A 72 1.54 -5.48 34.24
C ALA A 72 0.48 -4.38 34.06
N TYR A 73 0.57 -3.69 32.93
CA TYR A 73 -0.20 -2.47 32.68
C TYR A 73 -1.00 -2.54 31.40
N TYR A 74 -2.19 -1.95 31.43
CA TYR A 74 -3.11 -1.73 30.33
C TYR A 74 -3.44 -0.24 30.27
N ASP A 75 -3.21 0.42 29.13
CA ASP A 75 -3.31 1.88 29.00
C ASP A 75 -2.46 2.64 30.05
N GLY A 76 -1.32 2.06 30.44
CA GLY A 76 -0.41 2.63 31.44
C GLY A 76 -0.88 2.55 32.89
N LYS A 77 -2.00 1.87 33.18
CA LYS A 77 -2.52 1.59 34.53
C LYS A 77 -2.49 0.10 34.81
N ARG A 78 -2.46 -0.34 36.07
CA ARG A 78 -2.23 -1.74 36.44
C ARG A 78 -3.48 -2.59 36.17
N PHE A 79 -3.32 -3.78 35.61
CA PHE A 79 -4.41 -4.79 35.53
C PHE A 79 -4.05 -6.12 36.22
N LEU A 80 -2.76 -6.33 36.47
CA LEU A 80 -2.21 -7.52 37.11
C LEU A 80 -1.01 -7.06 37.94
N PHE A 81 -0.97 -7.39 39.23
CA PHE A 81 0.20 -7.13 40.05
C PHE A 81 1.27 -8.21 39.86
N SER A 82 0.88 -9.48 40.01
CA SER A 82 1.80 -10.62 39.92
C SER A 82 1.13 -11.78 39.19
N GLY A 83 1.89 -12.47 38.36
CA GLY A 83 1.49 -13.69 37.65
C GLY A 83 2.59 -14.74 37.68
N GLY A 84 2.20 -16.00 37.59
CA GLY A 84 3.10 -17.14 37.64
C GLY A 84 2.35 -18.47 37.61
N PHE A 85 2.93 -19.51 38.20
CA PHE A 85 2.36 -20.86 38.16
C PHE A 85 2.60 -21.68 39.43
N TYR A 86 1.77 -22.72 39.60
CA TYR A 86 1.89 -23.75 40.63
C TYR A 86 1.81 -25.15 40.04
N LEU A 87 2.50 -26.09 40.69
CA LEU A 87 2.42 -27.52 40.43
C LEU A 87 2.22 -28.30 41.72
N SER A 88 1.42 -29.35 41.67
CA SER A 88 1.43 -30.41 42.68
C SER A 88 1.21 -31.77 42.05
N GLY A 89 1.67 -32.83 42.69
CA GLY A 89 1.50 -34.19 42.20
C GLY A 89 1.83 -35.23 43.26
N LEU A 90 1.89 -36.48 42.83
CA LEU A 90 2.28 -37.62 43.64
C LEU A 90 3.58 -38.21 43.10
N SER A 91 4.48 -38.58 44.01
CA SER A 91 5.68 -39.38 43.74
C SER A 91 5.65 -40.55 44.71
N ASP A 92 5.49 -41.79 44.21
CA ASP A 92 5.36 -43.00 45.03
C ASP A 92 4.28 -42.88 46.13
N GLY A 93 3.17 -42.19 45.84
CA GLY A 93 2.08 -41.93 46.77
C GLY A 93 2.31 -40.74 47.73
N GLU A 94 3.50 -40.13 47.75
CA GLU A 94 3.77 -38.92 48.53
C GLU A 94 3.43 -37.65 47.73
N MET A 95 2.67 -36.74 48.35
CA MET A 95 2.30 -35.47 47.74
C MET A 95 3.49 -34.50 47.70
N TRP A 96 3.64 -33.79 46.60
CA TRP A 96 4.58 -32.67 46.47
C TRP A 96 3.89 -31.46 45.88
N GLY A 97 4.44 -30.28 46.14
CA GLY A 97 3.99 -29.03 45.53
C GLY A 97 5.15 -28.05 45.39
N ASN A 98 5.19 -27.30 44.29
CA ASN A 98 6.16 -26.23 44.04
C ASN A 98 5.51 -25.15 43.14
N GLY A 99 6.21 -24.05 42.90
CA GLY A 99 5.77 -23.03 41.95
C GLY A 99 6.67 -21.80 41.89
N TYR A 100 6.27 -20.85 41.04
CA TYR A 100 6.83 -19.51 41.02
C TYR A 100 5.71 -18.48 40.89
N PHE A 101 5.37 -17.84 42.01
CA PHE A 101 4.35 -16.80 42.14
C PHE A 101 4.72 -15.87 43.32
N THR A 102 5.19 -14.67 42.99
CA THR A 102 5.86 -13.76 43.95
C THR A 102 4.91 -13.21 45.01
N ALA A 103 3.67 -12.94 44.64
CA ALA A 103 2.59 -12.55 45.54
C ALA A 103 2.43 -13.49 46.75
N ALA A 104 2.45 -14.80 46.49
CA ALA A 104 2.40 -15.82 47.55
C ALA A 104 3.78 -16.19 48.11
N ARG A 105 4.87 -15.52 47.71
CA ARG A 105 6.24 -15.84 48.10
C ARG A 105 6.60 -17.31 47.85
N VAL A 106 6.03 -17.92 46.82
CA VAL A 106 6.41 -19.25 46.34
C VAL A 106 7.37 -19.00 45.18
N GLN A 107 8.67 -19.23 45.39
CA GLN A 107 9.72 -18.87 44.44
C GLN A 107 10.71 -20.02 44.35
N ASP A 108 10.24 -21.19 43.92
CA ASP A 108 10.99 -22.45 44.00
C ASP A 108 11.89 -22.71 42.78
N TYR A 109 11.95 -21.76 41.83
CA TYR A 109 12.58 -21.91 40.52
C TYR A 109 13.77 -20.96 40.32
N LEU A 110 14.79 -21.43 39.59
CA LEU A 110 16.03 -20.73 39.25
C LEU A 110 16.30 -20.76 37.74
N PRO A 111 16.99 -19.77 37.15
CA PRO A 111 17.23 -19.73 35.71
C PRO A 111 18.05 -20.92 35.23
N GLY A 112 17.69 -21.42 34.05
CA GLY A 112 18.41 -22.47 33.32
C GLY A 112 17.81 -23.87 33.43
N PRO A 113 18.35 -24.84 32.67
CA PRO A 113 18.02 -26.26 32.81
C PRO A 113 18.45 -26.86 34.16
N VAL A 114 17.88 -28.00 34.54
CA VAL A 114 18.24 -28.73 35.77
C VAL A 114 19.74 -29.05 35.76
N GLY A 115 20.42 -28.66 36.83
CA GLY A 115 21.85 -28.88 37.01
C GLY A 115 22.77 -27.83 36.38
N SER A 116 22.23 -26.82 35.71
CA SER A 116 23.01 -25.67 35.21
C SER A 116 23.32 -24.64 36.30
N ASP A 117 24.35 -23.81 36.10
CA ASP A 117 24.63 -22.67 36.97
C ASP A 117 23.60 -21.55 36.67
N PRO A 118 22.76 -21.11 37.62
CA PRO A 118 21.80 -20.04 37.39
C PRO A 118 22.43 -18.69 37.02
N LYS A 119 23.76 -18.54 37.16
CA LYS A 119 24.52 -17.36 36.75
C LYS A 119 25.16 -17.49 35.37
N ASP A 120 25.01 -18.62 34.69
CA ASP A 120 25.48 -18.77 33.31
C ASP A 120 24.79 -17.71 32.43
N PRO A 121 25.53 -16.90 31.65
CA PRO A 121 24.94 -15.87 30.79
C PRO A 121 23.97 -16.42 29.73
N LYS A 122 23.99 -17.73 29.44
CA LYS A 122 22.98 -18.39 28.60
C LYS A 122 21.63 -18.55 29.30
N ASN A 123 21.60 -18.59 30.63
CA ASN A 123 20.38 -18.76 31.43
C ASN A 123 19.64 -17.42 31.60
N ARG A 124 19.16 -16.87 30.49
CA ARG A 124 18.51 -15.55 30.38
C ARG A 124 17.19 -15.61 29.62
N LEU A 125 16.52 -14.47 29.53
CA LEU A 125 15.41 -14.27 28.59
C LEU A 125 15.96 -14.04 27.17
N TYR A 126 15.42 -14.80 26.22
CA TYR A 126 15.64 -14.63 24.78
C TYR A 126 14.41 -13.96 24.20
N VAL A 127 14.61 -12.87 23.44
CA VAL A 127 13.51 -12.13 22.85
C VAL A 127 13.77 -11.98 21.36
N ILE A 128 12.74 -12.24 20.58
CA ILE A 128 12.73 -12.08 19.14
C ILE A 128 11.41 -11.48 18.68
N THR A 129 11.46 -10.71 17.60
CA THR A 129 10.31 -10.04 16.98
C THR A 129 10.18 -10.43 15.51
N SER A 130 8.99 -10.27 14.95
CA SER A 130 8.76 -10.48 13.50
C SER A 130 9.51 -9.49 12.61
N LEU A 131 10.04 -8.40 13.18
CA LEU A 131 10.80 -7.37 12.50
C LEU A 131 12.32 -7.62 12.53
N ASP A 132 12.79 -8.60 13.31
CA ASP A 132 14.22 -8.93 13.34
C ASP A 132 14.64 -9.50 11.99
N LEU A 133 15.75 -8.97 11.45
CA LEU A 133 16.27 -9.38 10.15
C LEU A 133 16.56 -10.89 10.15
N PRO A 134 16.13 -11.62 9.09
CA PRO A 134 16.56 -12.99 8.87
C PRO A 134 18.07 -13.14 9.00
N PHE A 135 18.49 -14.19 9.71
CA PHE A 135 19.90 -14.52 9.98
C PHE A 135 20.70 -13.46 10.75
N GLY A 136 20.08 -12.36 11.17
CA GLY A 136 20.70 -11.29 11.93
C GLY A 136 21.01 -11.68 13.38
N ASP A 137 21.47 -10.71 14.18
CA ASP A 137 21.97 -10.94 15.54
C ASP A 137 20.98 -11.71 16.43
N ALA A 138 19.68 -11.39 16.37
CA ALA A 138 18.65 -12.06 17.17
C ALA A 138 18.49 -13.55 16.80
N TRP A 139 18.57 -13.88 15.51
CA TRP A 139 18.53 -15.26 15.02
C TRP A 139 19.79 -16.03 15.44
N GLN A 140 20.95 -15.40 15.33
CA GLN A 140 22.20 -16.02 15.80
C GLN A 140 22.20 -16.23 17.32
N LEU A 141 21.63 -15.29 18.08
CA LEU A 141 21.48 -15.41 19.54
C LEU A 141 20.55 -16.56 19.93
N TRP A 142 19.53 -16.85 19.11
CA TRP A 142 18.59 -17.94 19.34
C TRP A 142 19.26 -19.33 19.32
N ARG A 143 20.47 -19.46 18.77
CA ARG A 143 21.27 -20.70 18.88
C ARG A 143 21.50 -21.11 20.33
N ASP A 144 21.74 -20.14 21.22
CA ASP A 144 21.88 -20.44 22.65
C ASP A 144 20.54 -20.92 23.24
N ALA A 145 19.41 -20.30 22.85
CA ALA A 145 18.07 -20.73 23.29
C ALA A 145 17.78 -22.18 22.86
N VAL A 146 18.06 -22.53 21.60
CA VAL A 146 17.90 -23.90 21.08
C VAL A 146 18.82 -24.87 21.81
N SER A 147 20.06 -24.47 22.14
CA SER A 147 20.97 -25.30 22.93
C SER A 147 20.45 -25.60 24.36
N LEU A 148 19.52 -24.78 24.86
CA LEU A 148 18.83 -24.94 26.13
C LEU A 148 17.43 -25.58 25.98
N GLY A 149 17.04 -25.94 24.76
CA GLY A 149 15.81 -26.68 24.46
C GLY A 149 14.65 -25.84 23.91
N ALA A 150 14.88 -24.61 23.44
CA ALA A 150 13.87 -23.85 22.69
C ALA A 150 13.52 -24.55 21.36
N ASP A 151 12.27 -24.44 20.93
CA ASP A 151 11.84 -24.89 19.61
C ASP A 151 12.44 -24.02 18.50
N PHE A 152 12.48 -24.56 17.28
CA PHE A 152 12.84 -23.85 16.05
C PHE A 152 12.21 -24.55 14.85
N TYR A 153 12.08 -23.83 13.73
CA TYR A 153 11.71 -24.42 12.45
C TYR A 153 12.97 -24.97 11.76
N ASP A 154 12.96 -26.28 11.56
CA ASP A 154 14.00 -27.03 10.84
C ASP A 154 13.61 -27.16 9.36
N GLY A 155 14.15 -26.28 8.53
CA GLY A 155 13.79 -26.18 7.11
C GLY A 155 14.43 -27.28 6.27
N ASN A 156 15.66 -27.66 6.63
CA ASN A 156 16.45 -28.65 5.91
C ASN A 156 16.23 -30.10 6.42
N GLY A 157 15.60 -30.26 7.59
CA GLY A 157 15.24 -31.54 8.19
C GLY A 157 16.40 -32.29 8.87
N ASP A 158 17.47 -31.60 9.26
CA ASP A 158 18.67 -32.21 9.85
C ASP A 158 18.66 -32.25 11.39
N GLY A 159 17.66 -31.63 12.01
CA GLY A 159 17.46 -31.56 13.46
C GLY A 159 18.41 -30.60 14.19
N LYS A 160 19.14 -29.73 13.49
CA LYS A 160 20.01 -28.70 14.06
C LYS A 160 19.51 -27.32 13.68
N TYR A 161 19.84 -26.34 14.52
CA TYR A 161 19.49 -24.95 14.24
C TYR A 161 20.68 -24.19 13.66
N GLU A 162 20.67 -24.02 12.34
CA GLU A 162 21.66 -23.33 11.54
C GLU A 162 21.02 -22.23 10.68
N PRO A 163 20.67 -21.06 11.26
CA PRO A 163 20.11 -19.93 10.52
C PRO A 163 21.17 -19.29 9.61
N VAL A 164 21.27 -19.81 8.39
CA VAL A 164 22.11 -19.29 7.31
C VAL A 164 21.28 -19.13 6.05
N ASP A 165 21.54 -18.04 5.35
CA ASP A 165 21.03 -17.77 4.01
C ASP A 165 21.77 -18.67 3.00
N LEU A 166 21.11 -19.74 2.56
CA LEU A 166 21.67 -20.77 1.68
C LEU A 166 21.89 -20.25 0.26
N ASN A 167 21.09 -19.28 -0.19
CA ASN A 167 21.11 -18.78 -1.57
C ASN A 167 21.62 -17.32 -1.70
N GLY A 168 21.89 -16.63 -0.59
CA GLY A 168 22.45 -15.29 -0.53
C GLY A 168 21.48 -14.17 -0.88
N ASN A 169 20.16 -14.40 -0.84
CA ASN A 169 19.15 -13.43 -1.25
C ASN A 169 18.74 -12.44 -0.14
N GLY A 170 19.25 -12.62 1.09
CA GLY A 170 18.95 -11.82 2.27
C GLY A 170 17.53 -11.99 2.83
N ARG A 171 16.84 -13.07 2.45
CA ARG A 171 15.47 -13.42 2.85
C ARG A 171 15.48 -14.86 3.40
N TRP A 172 14.52 -15.17 4.27
CA TRP A 172 14.34 -16.52 4.77
C TRP A 172 13.46 -17.34 3.83
N ASP A 173 13.95 -18.49 3.42
CA ASP A 173 13.27 -19.48 2.59
C ASP A 173 12.86 -20.73 3.39
N THR A 174 11.87 -21.49 2.90
CA THR A 174 11.27 -22.61 3.66
C THR A 174 12.18 -23.81 3.86
N ASP A 175 13.29 -23.90 3.13
CA ASP A 175 14.33 -24.92 3.30
C ASP A 175 15.44 -24.49 4.28
N GLU A 176 15.28 -23.35 4.95
CA GLU A 176 16.25 -22.76 5.89
C GLU A 176 15.71 -22.69 7.32
N ASP A 177 16.62 -22.69 8.28
CA ASP A 177 16.25 -22.72 9.68
C ASP A 177 15.85 -21.35 10.22
N ARG A 178 14.88 -21.36 11.13
CA ARG A 178 14.27 -20.15 11.67
C ARG A 178 13.96 -20.31 13.16
N PRO A 179 14.11 -19.26 13.99
CA PRO A 179 13.68 -19.28 15.39
C PRO A 179 12.18 -19.61 15.53
N ASP A 180 11.76 -19.98 16.73
CA ASP A 180 10.34 -20.13 17.08
C ASP A 180 9.63 -18.77 17.19
N ILE A 181 9.48 -18.08 16.06
CA ILE A 181 8.73 -16.83 15.93
C ILE A 181 7.25 -17.20 15.74
N ILE A 182 6.51 -17.14 16.84
CA ILE A 182 5.07 -17.47 16.87
C ILE A 182 4.21 -16.22 16.60
N GLY A 183 4.55 -15.10 17.26
CA GLY A 183 3.87 -13.81 17.11
C GLY A 183 4.84 -12.68 16.75
N ASP A 184 4.33 -11.44 16.72
CA ASP A 184 5.15 -10.25 16.41
C ASP A 184 6.19 -9.95 17.48
N ILE A 185 5.96 -10.43 18.70
CA ILE A 185 6.96 -10.55 19.74
C ILE A 185 6.87 -11.93 20.37
N THR A 186 8.03 -12.56 20.59
CA THR A 186 8.17 -13.82 21.30
C THR A 186 9.32 -13.69 22.30
N ALA A 187 9.06 -14.00 23.57
CA ALA A 187 10.05 -14.10 24.63
C ALA A 187 10.09 -15.55 25.15
N TRP A 188 11.28 -16.08 25.38
CA TRP A 188 11.50 -17.44 25.83
C TRP A 188 12.55 -17.52 26.93
N CYS A 189 12.33 -18.36 27.94
CA CYS A 189 13.34 -18.77 28.90
C CYS A 189 13.11 -20.20 29.40
N VAL A 190 14.12 -20.78 30.03
CA VAL A 190 14.04 -22.04 30.79
C VAL A 190 14.41 -21.79 32.25
N THR A 191 13.67 -22.42 33.15
CA THR A 191 13.86 -22.33 34.60
C THR A 191 13.65 -23.71 35.22
N ASN A 192 14.23 -23.96 36.40
CA ASN A 192 14.15 -25.27 37.06
C ASN A 192 13.95 -25.17 38.56
N ASP A 193 13.35 -26.21 39.16
CA ASP A 193 12.96 -26.20 40.57
C ASP A 193 14.12 -26.47 41.56
N ALA A 194 15.36 -26.02 41.31
CA ALA A 194 16.52 -26.37 42.16
C ALA A 194 16.66 -25.57 43.47
N VAL A 195 15.75 -24.66 43.82
CA VAL A 195 15.83 -23.92 45.08
C VAL A 195 15.85 -24.90 46.27
N ILE A 196 16.79 -24.77 47.20
CA ILE A 196 16.90 -25.70 48.31
C ILE A 196 15.72 -25.57 49.30
N PRO A 197 15.28 -26.64 49.98
CA PRO A 197 14.07 -26.63 50.82
C PRO A 197 14.00 -25.51 51.85
N GLY A 198 15.13 -25.18 52.49
CA GLY A 198 15.18 -24.12 53.51
C GLY A 198 14.92 -22.68 53.00
N LEU A 199 14.92 -22.47 51.69
CA LEU A 199 14.60 -21.20 51.04
C LEU A 199 13.21 -21.20 50.37
N ARG A 200 12.50 -22.33 50.38
CA ARG A 200 11.15 -22.47 49.83
C ARG A 200 10.10 -22.06 50.83
N ARG A 201 8.90 -21.72 50.34
CA ARG A 201 7.71 -21.61 51.19
C ARG A 201 7.29 -22.97 51.73
N PHE A 202 7.30 -23.99 50.87
CA PHE A 202 7.04 -25.37 51.24
C PHE A 202 8.35 -26.06 51.65
N THR A 203 8.80 -25.77 52.86
CA THR A 203 10.11 -26.19 53.39
C THR A 203 10.29 -27.71 53.50
N ASP A 204 9.21 -28.48 53.45
CA ASP A 204 9.20 -29.95 53.49
C ASP A 204 9.25 -30.61 52.10
N VAL A 205 9.40 -29.82 51.02
CA VAL A 205 9.49 -30.31 49.64
C VAL A 205 10.91 -30.13 49.10
N SER A 206 11.54 -31.24 48.70
CA SER A 206 12.80 -31.23 47.95
C SER A 206 12.60 -30.97 46.46
N PRO A 207 13.60 -30.39 45.76
CA PRO A 207 13.61 -30.30 44.29
C PRO A 207 13.19 -31.62 43.63
N ARG A 208 12.29 -31.54 42.64
CA ARG A 208 11.75 -32.68 41.91
C ARG A 208 12.45 -32.90 40.57
N GLY A 209 13.32 -31.98 40.14
CA GLY A 209 14.00 -32.07 38.85
C GLY A 209 13.08 -31.67 37.71
N ILE A 210 12.24 -30.66 37.94
CA ILE A 210 11.28 -30.15 36.96
C ILE A 210 11.87 -28.92 36.28
N GLU A 211 11.85 -28.93 34.96
CA GLU A 211 12.11 -27.76 34.11
C GLU A 211 10.79 -27.19 33.60
N ILE A 212 10.74 -25.86 33.51
CA ILE A 212 9.68 -25.11 32.85
C ILE A 212 10.35 -24.28 31.78
N GLN A 213 9.99 -24.54 30.51
CA GLN A 213 10.30 -23.62 29.43
C GLN A 213 9.08 -22.73 29.21
N GLN A 214 9.23 -21.44 29.45
CA GLN A 214 8.16 -20.45 29.32
C GLN A 214 8.35 -19.68 28.02
N THR A 215 7.32 -19.67 27.17
CA THR A 215 7.26 -18.85 25.96
C THR A 215 6.10 -17.86 26.08
N VAL A 216 6.36 -16.56 26.01
CA VAL A 216 5.34 -15.51 26.03
C VAL A 216 5.33 -14.80 24.68
N PHE A 217 4.18 -14.74 24.02
CA PHE A 217 4.07 -14.12 22.69
C PHE A 217 2.74 -13.39 22.49
N GLY A 218 2.75 -12.44 21.57
CA GLY A 218 1.56 -11.67 21.18
C GLY A 218 1.64 -11.20 19.73
N PHE A 219 0.50 -10.77 19.20
CA PHE A 219 0.35 -10.29 17.83
C PHE A 219 0.04 -8.79 17.85
N ALA A 220 0.79 -8.01 17.07
CA ALA A 220 0.59 -6.58 16.91
C ALA A 220 -0.58 -6.39 15.93
N ALA A 221 -1.75 -6.13 16.47
CA ALA A 221 -2.98 -6.11 15.69
C ALA A 221 -3.88 -4.94 16.12
N ARG A 222 -4.38 -4.19 15.15
CA ARG A 222 -5.40 -3.16 15.38
C ARG A 222 -6.81 -3.73 15.17
N ASN A 223 -7.14 -4.87 15.79
CA ASN A 223 -8.43 -5.56 15.62
C ASN A 223 -8.79 -6.44 16.84
N GLU A 224 -9.60 -7.48 16.69
CA GLU A 224 -10.01 -8.38 17.80
C GLU A 224 -8.85 -9.19 18.44
N LEU A 225 -7.64 -9.14 17.86
CA LEU A 225 -6.38 -9.63 18.44
C LEU A 225 -5.69 -8.61 19.37
N ASP A 226 -6.20 -7.37 19.43
CA ASP A 226 -5.71 -6.33 20.33
C ASP A 226 -5.83 -6.86 21.77
N ASP A 227 -4.81 -6.63 22.59
CA ASP A 227 -4.82 -6.96 24.02
C ASP A 227 -4.91 -8.46 24.41
N ILE A 228 -4.35 -9.34 23.58
CA ILE A 228 -4.14 -10.77 23.89
C ILE A 228 -2.63 -11.07 24.02
N LEU A 229 -2.26 -11.79 25.08
CA LEU A 229 -0.94 -12.42 25.24
C LEU A 229 -1.12 -13.91 25.50
N TYR A 230 -0.33 -14.75 24.81
CA TYR A 230 -0.29 -16.18 25.07
C TYR A 230 0.96 -16.54 25.85
N ILE A 231 0.81 -17.52 26.75
CA ILE A 231 1.90 -18.07 27.54
C ILE A 231 1.87 -19.58 27.39
N ARG A 232 2.91 -20.14 26.76
CA ARG A 232 3.16 -21.57 26.69
C ARG A 232 4.11 -21.99 27.80
N TYR A 233 3.69 -22.96 28.59
CA TYR A 233 4.47 -23.65 29.60
C TYR A 233 4.75 -25.06 29.11
N ARG A 234 6.02 -25.35 28.77
CA ARG A 234 6.49 -26.72 28.55
C ARG A 234 7.10 -27.26 29.82
N ILE A 235 6.48 -28.31 30.36
CA ILE A 235 6.82 -28.89 31.66
C ILE A 235 7.58 -30.19 31.42
N ILE A 236 8.79 -30.30 31.96
CA ILE A 236 9.67 -31.46 31.72
C ILE A 236 10.13 -32.03 33.05
N ASN A 237 9.86 -33.32 33.28
CA ASN A 237 10.50 -34.07 34.35
C ASN A 237 11.85 -34.60 33.85
N LYS A 238 12.98 -34.17 34.43
CA LYS A 238 14.32 -34.66 34.06
C LYS A 238 14.68 -35.99 34.71
N GLY A 239 13.81 -36.52 35.57
CA GLY A 239 13.96 -37.81 36.21
C GLY A 239 15.09 -37.87 37.22
N THR A 240 15.57 -36.73 37.73
CA THR A 240 16.62 -36.68 38.75
C THR A 240 16.10 -37.04 40.14
N PHE A 241 14.79 -36.90 40.38
CA PHE A 241 14.12 -37.34 41.60
C PHE A 241 13.37 -38.66 41.40
N ALA A 242 12.43 -38.72 40.45
CA ALA A 242 11.66 -39.92 40.11
C ALA A 242 11.37 -39.97 38.60
N PRO A 243 11.26 -41.17 38.00
CA PRO A 243 11.01 -41.31 36.56
C PRO A 243 9.59 -40.92 36.14
N ARG A 244 8.68 -40.74 37.10
CA ARG A 244 7.25 -40.49 36.87
C ARG A 244 6.67 -39.70 38.04
N PHE A 245 5.82 -38.71 37.74
CA PHE A 245 4.92 -38.09 38.70
C PHE A 245 3.48 -38.25 38.26
N ASP A 246 2.63 -38.70 39.19
CA ASP A 246 1.22 -38.99 38.95
C ASP A 246 0.31 -37.90 39.49
N SER A 247 -0.92 -37.87 38.97
CA SER A 247 -1.99 -37.00 39.45
C SER A 247 -1.58 -35.52 39.52
N VAL A 248 -0.83 -35.04 38.52
CA VAL A 248 -0.24 -33.69 38.50
C VAL A 248 -1.30 -32.64 38.18
N TYR A 249 -1.36 -31.58 38.96
CA TYR A 249 -2.10 -30.36 38.65
C TYR A 249 -1.14 -29.24 38.27
N PHE A 250 -1.54 -28.44 37.27
CA PHE A 250 -0.90 -27.18 36.93
C PHE A 250 -1.90 -26.05 37.12
N SER A 251 -1.47 -24.94 37.73
CA SER A 251 -2.32 -23.76 37.88
C SER A 251 -1.62 -22.49 37.48
N LEU A 252 -2.37 -21.58 36.86
CA LEU A 252 -1.99 -20.17 36.77
C LEU A 252 -2.22 -19.53 38.13
N GLY A 253 -1.18 -18.95 38.72
CA GLY A 253 -1.28 -18.13 39.93
C GLY A 253 -1.28 -16.66 39.55
N LEU A 254 -2.34 -15.93 39.91
CA LEU A 254 -2.53 -14.54 39.49
C LEU A 254 -2.99 -13.69 40.67
N GLU A 255 -2.43 -12.50 40.82
CA GLU A 255 -2.92 -11.45 41.70
C GLU A 255 -3.33 -10.26 40.82
N PRO A 256 -4.56 -10.28 40.29
CA PRO A 256 -5.13 -9.11 39.63
C PRO A 256 -5.15 -7.93 40.59
N GLU A 257 -4.83 -6.76 40.06
CA GLU A 257 -5.09 -5.48 40.71
C GLU A 257 -5.61 -4.58 39.60
N VAL A 258 -6.90 -4.68 39.30
CA VAL A 258 -7.51 -3.94 38.20
C VAL A 258 -7.68 -2.49 38.64
N GLY A 259 -6.66 -1.67 38.40
CA GLY A 259 -6.55 -0.36 39.01
C GLY A 259 -6.12 -0.50 40.47
N THR A 260 -7.04 -0.30 41.41
CA THR A 260 -6.73 -0.44 42.85
C THR A 260 -7.10 -1.81 43.41
N TYR A 261 -6.28 -2.32 44.34
CA TYR A 261 -6.39 -3.68 44.87
C TYR A 261 -7.64 -3.97 45.72
N TYR A 262 -8.33 -2.96 46.26
CA TYR A 262 -9.40 -3.19 47.26
C TYR A 262 -10.82 -3.29 46.67
N ASN A 263 -10.98 -3.13 45.36
CA ASN A 263 -12.27 -3.19 44.66
C ASN A 263 -12.41 -4.40 43.72
N ASP A 264 -11.40 -5.26 43.64
CA ASP A 264 -11.39 -6.42 42.76
C ASP A 264 -12.48 -7.43 43.13
N LEU A 265 -13.18 -7.91 42.11
CA LEU A 265 -14.05 -9.09 42.14
C LEU A 265 -13.53 -10.12 41.16
N THR A 266 -13.65 -11.40 41.51
CA THR A 266 -13.23 -12.51 40.63
C THR A 266 -14.38 -13.42 40.26
N GLY A 267 -14.41 -13.91 39.01
CA GLY A 267 -15.37 -14.90 38.52
C GLY A 267 -14.70 -15.99 37.67
N SER A 268 -15.40 -17.10 37.46
CA SER A 268 -14.97 -18.14 36.52
C SER A 268 -15.96 -18.31 35.37
N ASP A 269 -15.45 -18.71 34.21
CA ASP A 269 -16.25 -19.04 33.04
C ASP A 269 -15.88 -20.45 32.57
N THR A 270 -16.77 -21.41 32.84
CA THR A 270 -16.54 -22.82 32.51
C THR A 270 -16.65 -23.11 31.01
N LEU A 271 -17.33 -22.24 30.24
CA LEU A 271 -17.47 -22.40 28.79
C LEU A 271 -16.20 -21.92 28.07
N LEU A 272 -15.62 -20.83 28.55
CA LEU A 272 -14.35 -20.30 28.05
C LEU A 272 -13.12 -20.92 28.72
N SER A 273 -13.32 -21.80 29.70
CA SER A 273 -12.25 -22.50 30.43
C SER A 273 -11.23 -21.56 31.07
N GLY A 274 -11.71 -20.54 31.76
CA GLY A 274 -10.86 -19.57 32.45
C GLY A 274 -11.54 -18.83 33.58
N ALA A 275 -10.85 -17.84 34.12
CA ALA A 275 -11.33 -16.94 35.17
C ALA A 275 -10.99 -15.49 34.85
N TYR A 276 -11.66 -14.57 35.54
CA TYR A 276 -11.50 -13.14 35.30
C TYR A 276 -11.64 -12.31 36.57
N ALA A 277 -10.94 -11.18 36.58
CA ALA A 277 -11.05 -10.13 37.59
C ALA A 277 -11.64 -8.85 36.98
N TYR A 278 -12.56 -8.22 37.70
CA TYR A 278 -13.34 -7.08 37.24
C TYR A 278 -13.79 -6.19 38.41
N ASP A 279 -14.20 -4.96 38.09
CA ASP A 279 -14.87 -4.08 39.04
C ASP A 279 -16.38 -3.96 38.78
N ASN A 280 -17.13 -3.75 39.85
CA ASN A 280 -18.54 -3.38 39.78
C ASN A 280 -18.75 -1.96 40.31
N GLY A 281 -18.34 -0.97 39.51
CA GLY A 281 -18.42 0.44 39.85
C GLY A 281 -17.19 1.20 39.33
N PRO A 282 -17.06 2.50 39.67
CA PRO A 282 -15.88 3.28 39.33
C PRO A 282 -14.65 2.78 40.07
N ASP A 283 -13.53 2.71 39.36
CA ASP A 283 -12.20 2.45 39.90
C ASP A 283 -11.42 3.78 40.05
N PRO A 284 -10.64 4.00 41.13
CA PRO A 284 -9.88 5.23 41.33
C PRO A 284 -8.85 5.54 40.24
N ASP A 285 -8.23 4.51 39.66
CA ASP A 285 -7.23 4.68 38.61
C ASP A 285 -7.91 4.79 37.25
N TYR A 286 -8.82 3.89 36.91
CA TYR A 286 -9.45 3.81 35.57
C TYR A 286 -10.70 4.65 35.38
N GLY A 287 -11.35 5.11 36.46
CA GLY A 287 -12.65 5.79 36.41
C GLY A 287 -13.82 4.82 36.24
N ASN A 288 -14.88 5.25 35.56
CA ASN A 288 -16.15 4.50 35.48
C ASN A 288 -16.10 3.22 34.62
N ASN A 289 -14.98 2.96 33.94
CA ASN A 289 -14.88 1.91 32.95
C ASN A 289 -13.53 1.18 33.00
N SER A 290 -13.16 0.66 34.17
CA SER A 290 -11.99 -0.20 34.32
C SER A 290 -12.10 -1.45 33.44
N PRO A 291 -10.96 -2.00 32.99
CA PRO A 291 -10.96 -3.20 32.16
C PRO A 291 -11.35 -4.44 32.98
N THR A 292 -11.53 -5.56 32.32
CA THR A 292 -11.57 -6.89 32.92
C THR A 292 -10.36 -7.67 32.45
N PHE A 293 -9.62 -8.26 33.39
CA PHE A 293 -8.53 -9.17 33.09
C PHE A 293 -9.07 -10.60 33.09
N PHE A 294 -8.93 -11.32 31.99
CA PHE A 294 -9.31 -12.71 31.84
C PHE A 294 -8.07 -13.57 31.60
N ALA A 295 -7.98 -14.72 32.27
CA ALA A 295 -6.96 -15.73 32.04
C ALA A 295 -7.59 -17.12 31.90
N GLY A 296 -7.28 -17.84 30.83
CA GLY A 296 -7.85 -19.17 30.58
C GLY A 296 -6.95 -20.07 29.75
N PHE A 297 -7.20 -21.37 29.81
CA PHE A 297 -6.47 -22.36 29.01
C PHE A 297 -7.06 -22.45 27.61
N VAL A 298 -6.23 -22.24 26.59
CA VAL A 298 -6.55 -22.52 25.19
C VAL A 298 -5.98 -23.88 24.75
N GLN A 299 -4.99 -24.38 25.47
CA GLN A 299 -4.48 -25.75 25.36
C GLN A 299 -4.13 -26.29 26.74
N GLY A 300 -4.73 -27.42 27.08
CA GLY A 300 -4.46 -28.17 28.29
C GLY A 300 -3.41 -29.27 28.13
N PRO A 301 -2.93 -29.87 29.23
CA PRO A 301 -2.12 -31.07 29.19
C PRO A 301 -2.92 -32.23 28.56
N PRO A 302 -2.27 -33.15 27.84
CA PRO A 302 -2.94 -34.34 27.33
C PRO A 302 -3.27 -35.29 28.49
N ALA A 303 -4.52 -35.76 28.53
CA ALA A 303 -4.95 -36.79 29.46
C ALA A 303 -5.47 -38.02 28.72
N TYR A 304 -4.95 -39.16 29.13
CA TYR A 304 -5.36 -40.49 28.67
C TYR A 304 -6.30 -41.08 29.73
N ILE A 305 -7.57 -41.26 29.36
CA ILE A 305 -8.63 -41.70 30.27
C ILE A 305 -9.28 -42.96 29.67
N PRO A 306 -9.02 -44.15 30.23
CA PRO A 306 -9.62 -45.40 29.79
C PRO A 306 -11.14 -45.32 29.69
N GLY A 307 -11.70 -45.77 28.56
CA GLY A 307 -13.14 -45.76 28.29
C GLY A 307 -13.73 -44.40 27.90
N GLU A 308 -12.96 -43.31 27.99
CA GLU A 308 -13.36 -41.98 27.55
C GLU A 308 -12.57 -41.53 26.31
N THR A 309 -11.24 -41.61 26.37
CA THR A 309 -10.36 -41.13 25.27
C THR A 309 -9.78 -42.27 24.43
N PHE A 310 -9.76 -43.50 24.96
CA PHE A 310 -9.37 -44.72 24.24
C PHE A 310 -10.05 -45.96 24.82
N ILE A 311 -10.09 -47.05 24.03
CA ILE A 311 -10.50 -48.38 24.50
C ILE A 311 -9.26 -49.10 25.04
N ASP A 312 -9.19 -49.23 26.37
CA ASP A 312 -8.18 -50.01 27.07
C ASP A 312 -8.51 -51.50 26.96
N ALA A 313 -7.93 -52.17 25.95
CA ALA A 313 -8.30 -53.54 25.62
C ALA A 313 -7.66 -54.56 26.57
N ASN A 314 -6.58 -54.19 27.25
CA ASN A 314 -5.81 -55.05 28.14
C ASN A 314 -6.03 -54.73 29.64
N ASN A 315 -6.86 -53.73 29.96
CA ASN A 315 -7.18 -53.23 31.30
C ASN A 315 -5.94 -52.78 32.10
N ASN A 316 -4.90 -52.26 31.44
CA ASN A 316 -3.70 -51.78 32.12
C ASN A 316 -3.76 -50.28 32.49
N GLY A 317 -4.81 -49.57 32.05
CA GLY A 317 -5.04 -48.16 32.32
C GLY A 317 -4.14 -47.19 31.54
N VAL A 318 -3.41 -47.66 30.53
CA VAL A 318 -2.43 -46.91 29.73
C VAL A 318 -2.80 -47.05 28.24
N TYR A 319 -2.64 -45.99 27.46
CA TYR A 319 -2.85 -46.07 26.02
C TYR A 319 -1.66 -46.74 25.35
N ASP A 320 -1.88 -47.92 24.78
CA ASP A 320 -0.87 -48.67 24.03
C ASP A 320 -0.96 -48.42 22.52
N ILE A 321 0.19 -48.40 21.83
CA ILE A 321 0.24 -48.24 20.37
C ILE A 321 -0.53 -49.40 19.71
N GLY A 322 -1.57 -49.04 18.94
CA GLY A 322 -2.46 -49.98 18.26
C GLY A 322 -3.84 -50.12 18.91
N GLU A 323 -4.06 -49.53 20.09
CA GLU A 323 -5.38 -49.44 20.69
C GLU A 323 -6.27 -48.40 20.01
N ASN A 324 -7.59 -48.64 20.06
CA ASN A 324 -8.58 -47.77 19.43
C ASN A 324 -8.69 -46.45 20.20
N SER A 325 -8.19 -45.39 19.57
CA SER A 325 -8.38 -44.01 20.01
C SER A 325 -9.85 -43.57 19.82
N LEU A 326 -10.47 -43.02 20.87
CA LEU A 326 -11.81 -42.42 20.83
C LEU A 326 -11.76 -40.89 20.65
N SER A 327 -10.67 -40.25 21.10
CA SER A 327 -10.38 -38.83 20.91
C SER A 327 -8.89 -38.59 20.71
N SER A 328 -8.50 -37.39 20.29
CA SER A 328 -7.08 -37.02 20.21
C SER A 328 -6.85 -35.66 20.84
N ALA A 329 -5.75 -35.54 21.60
CA ALA A 329 -5.25 -34.25 22.05
C ALA A 329 -4.38 -33.63 20.96
N VAL A 330 -4.31 -32.31 20.95
CA VAL A 330 -3.52 -31.53 20.00
C VAL A 330 -2.47 -30.74 20.77
N ASN A 331 -1.25 -30.73 20.27
CA ASN A 331 -0.21 -29.83 20.70
C ASN A 331 0.16 -28.89 19.54
N PHE A 332 -0.38 -27.68 19.57
CA PHE A 332 -0.08 -26.65 18.58
C PHE A 332 1.24 -25.97 18.92
N LYS A 333 2.20 -26.06 18.00
CA LYS A 333 3.53 -25.47 18.19
C LYS A 333 3.64 -24.00 17.78
N GLY A 334 2.64 -23.45 17.08
CA GLY A 334 2.63 -22.05 16.66
C GLY A 334 3.25 -21.81 15.27
N GLY A 335 2.80 -20.74 14.61
CA GLY A 335 3.39 -20.25 13.35
C GLY A 335 3.37 -21.27 12.20
N ILE A 336 4.54 -21.52 11.61
CA ILE A 336 4.72 -22.46 10.49
C ILE A 336 5.05 -23.90 10.95
N MET A 337 5.26 -24.11 12.25
CA MET A 337 5.67 -25.42 12.76
C MET A 337 4.51 -26.40 12.79
N LYS A 338 4.83 -27.69 12.60
CA LYS A 338 3.83 -28.75 12.56
C LYS A 338 3.15 -28.94 13.92
N THR A 339 1.84 -29.19 13.87
CA THR A 339 1.02 -29.59 15.02
C THR A 339 1.21 -31.07 15.32
N ASP A 340 1.43 -31.43 16.60
CA ASP A 340 1.43 -32.84 17.03
C ASP A 340 0.01 -33.29 17.40
N THR A 341 -0.39 -34.47 16.94
CA THR A 341 -1.67 -35.11 17.32
C THR A 341 -1.38 -36.32 18.20
N LEU A 342 -1.99 -36.37 19.38
CA LEU A 342 -1.81 -37.40 20.39
C LEU A 342 -3.07 -38.28 20.42
N PRO A 343 -3.10 -39.42 19.71
CA PRO A 343 -4.24 -40.32 19.71
C PRO A 343 -4.46 -40.92 21.11
N GLY A 344 -5.70 -41.21 21.45
CA GLY A 344 -6.08 -41.80 22.73
C GLY A 344 -6.16 -40.80 23.90
N ALA A 345 -5.99 -39.50 23.65
CA ALA A 345 -6.00 -38.45 24.67
C ALA A 345 -7.02 -37.34 24.38
N LYS A 346 -7.22 -36.44 25.35
CA LYS A 346 -7.84 -35.12 25.15
C LYS A 346 -7.06 -34.05 25.92
N ASN A 347 -7.06 -32.80 25.45
CA ASN A 347 -6.51 -31.69 26.23
C ASN A 347 -7.45 -31.36 27.41
N LEU A 348 -6.93 -31.35 28.63
CA LEU A 348 -7.69 -30.94 29.81
C LEU A 348 -7.65 -29.42 29.96
N LEU A 349 -8.75 -28.71 29.68
CA LEU A 349 -8.81 -27.27 29.92
C LEU A 349 -8.98 -26.98 31.44
N MET A 350 -9.70 -25.93 31.83
CA MET A 350 -9.87 -25.60 33.25
C MET A 350 -10.69 -26.70 33.97
N THR A 351 -10.11 -27.29 35.01
CA THR A 351 -10.74 -28.34 35.83
C THR A 351 -11.19 -27.84 37.20
N SER A 352 -10.66 -26.71 37.66
CA SER A 352 -11.14 -25.98 38.85
C SER A 352 -10.68 -24.52 38.82
N PHE A 353 -11.40 -23.69 39.57
CA PHE A 353 -11.02 -22.30 39.86
C PHE A 353 -11.25 -22.00 41.35
N THR A 354 -10.24 -21.41 41.98
CA THR A 354 -10.29 -20.96 43.37
C THR A 354 -9.80 -19.51 43.46
N THR A 355 -10.44 -18.70 44.31
CA THR A 355 -9.95 -17.37 44.70
C THR A 355 -9.40 -17.39 46.13
N THR A 356 -8.32 -16.65 46.38
CA THR A 356 -7.71 -16.47 47.71
C THR A 356 -7.43 -14.98 48.01
N ASN A 357 -7.42 -14.58 49.29
CA ASN A 357 -7.17 -13.21 49.76
C ASN A 357 -6.27 -13.18 51.00
N ASN A 358 -5.66 -12.03 51.32
CA ASN A 358 -4.71 -11.91 52.43
C ASN A 358 -5.35 -11.70 53.82
N TYR A 359 -6.68 -11.58 53.91
CA TYR A 359 -7.36 -11.00 55.07
C TYR A 359 -8.28 -11.95 55.84
N HIS A 360 -8.60 -13.12 55.29
CA HIS A 360 -9.53 -14.07 55.92
C HIS A 360 -8.97 -15.50 56.03
N ASN A 361 -9.03 -16.10 57.21
CA ASN A 361 -8.39 -17.38 57.56
C ASN A 361 -8.77 -18.57 56.65
N TYR A 362 -9.93 -18.55 56.00
CA TYR A 362 -10.37 -19.64 55.10
C TYR A 362 -9.97 -19.43 53.63
N GLY A 363 -9.54 -18.22 53.27
CA GLY A 363 -9.19 -17.82 51.91
C GLY A 363 -7.73 -17.41 51.75
N MET A 364 -6.86 -17.62 52.73
CA MET A 364 -5.45 -17.22 52.61
C MET A 364 -4.65 -18.07 51.62
N MET A 365 -3.69 -17.46 50.92
CA MET A 365 -2.71 -18.15 50.08
C MET A 365 -2.09 -19.39 50.76
N PRO A 366 -1.71 -20.43 49.99
CA PRO A 366 -1.21 -21.68 50.53
C PRO A 366 0.14 -21.51 51.25
N ASN A 367 0.23 -22.07 52.46
CA ASN A 367 1.43 -22.17 53.29
C ASN A 367 2.05 -23.57 53.25
N THR A 368 1.30 -24.58 52.83
CA THR A 368 1.79 -25.97 52.72
C THR A 368 1.40 -26.59 51.38
N ARG A 369 2.11 -27.65 50.97
CA ARG A 369 1.77 -28.45 49.78
C ARG A 369 0.35 -29.02 49.80
N HIS A 370 -0.18 -29.33 50.98
CA HIS A 370 -1.53 -29.86 51.14
C HIS A 370 -2.60 -28.79 50.89
N GLU A 371 -2.40 -27.59 51.42
CA GLU A 371 -3.29 -26.45 51.18
C GLU A 371 -3.32 -26.07 49.69
N LEU A 372 -2.15 -26.05 49.03
CA LEU A 372 -2.07 -25.88 47.58
C LEU A 372 -2.91 -26.94 46.86
N ARG A 373 -2.74 -28.22 47.24
CA ARG A 373 -3.49 -29.32 46.62
C ARG A 373 -5.00 -29.17 46.80
N TYR A 374 -5.47 -28.71 47.95
CA TYR A 374 -6.90 -28.48 48.19
C TYR A 374 -7.46 -27.45 47.21
N TYR A 375 -6.75 -26.34 47.01
CA TYR A 375 -7.14 -25.29 46.06
C TYR A 375 -7.11 -25.76 44.60
N GLN A 376 -6.10 -26.55 44.21
CA GLN A 376 -6.01 -27.12 42.86
C GLN A 376 -7.09 -28.18 42.59
N THR A 377 -7.48 -28.94 43.62
CA THR A 377 -8.59 -29.91 43.51
C THR A 377 -9.94 -29.20 43.27
N GLY A 378 -10.08 -27.98 43.80
CA GLY A 378 -11.28 -27.15 43.74
C GLY A 378 -12.37 -27.58 44.72
N GLY A 379 -13.19 -26.63 45.15
CA GLY A 379 -14.32 -26.88 46.06
C GLY A 379 -13.91 -27.24 47.48
N LEU A 380 -12.63 -27.05 47.83
CA LEU A 380 -12.09 -27.23 49.17
C LEU A 380 -11.49 -25.92 49.67
N ARG A 381 -11.64 -25.67 50.97
CA ARG A 381 -11.02 -24.57 51.69
C ARG A 381 -9.60 -24.93 52.08
N LYS A 382 -8.89 -23.95 52.67
CA LYS A 382 -7.54 -24.12 53.21
C LYS A 382 -7.40 -25.31 54.17
N ASP A 383 -8.43 -25.55 54.99
CA ASP A 383 -8.47 -26.61 56.00
C ASP A 383 -8.89 -27.98 55.44
N GLY A 384 -9.11 -28.09 54.12
CA GLY A 384 -9.57 -29.30 53.45
C GLY A 384 -11.07 -29.55 53.55
N ASN A 385 -11.83 -28.69 54.22
CA ASN A 385 -13.30 -28.79 54.28
C ASN A 385 -13.94 -28.28 52.98
N GLN A 386 -15.13 -28.77 52.65
CA GLN A 386 -15.84 -28.38 51.43
C GLN A 386 -16.29 -26.92 51.44
N VAL A 387 -16.21 -26.29 50.27
CA VAL A 387 -16.86 -25.01 49.99
C VAL A 387 -18.35 -25.26 49.75
N ILE A 388 -19.19 -24.61 50.55
CA ILE A 388 -20.65 -24.67 50.42
C ILE A 388 -21.12 -23.31 49.90
N PRO A 389 -21.62 -23.22 48.64
CA PRO A 389 -21.95 -21.92 48.04
C PRO A 389 -22.95 -21.09 48.84
N CYS A 390 -23.93 -21.72 49.49
CA CYS A 390 -24.94 -21.06 50.34
C CYS A 390 -24.37 -20.34 51.56
N THR A 391 -23.24 -20.79 52.08
CA THR A 391 -22.57 -20.20 53.25
C THR A 391 -21.22 -19.58 52.87
N TRP A 392 -20.89 -19.53 51.58
CA TRP A 392 -19.66 -18.91 51.12
C TRP A 392 -19.77 -17.40 51.22
N TRP A 393 -18.91 -16.81 52.05
CA TRP A 393 -19.03 -15.42 52.50
C TRP A 393 -18.71 -14.38 51.42
N GLU A 394 -17.90 -14.72 50.41
CA GLU A 394 -17.64 -13.82 49.27
C GLU A 394 -18.76 -13.85 48.23
N GLY A 395 -19.59 -14.90 48.24
CA GLY A 395 -20.58 -15.15 47.20
C GLY A 395 -22.00 -14.71 47.57
N ASN A 396 -22.84 -14.52 46.56
CA ASN A 396 -24.27 -14.23 46.71
C ASN A 396 -25.13 -15.43 47.18
N GLY A 397 -24.56 -16.56 47.57
CA GLY A 397 -25.32 -17.79 47.85
C GLY A 397 -26.31 -17.65 49.01
N SER A 398 -25.96 -16.87 50.04
CA SER A 398 -26.89 -16.57 51.15
C SER A 398 -28.15 -15.80 50.71
N GLN A 399 -28.07 -15.11 49.57
CA GLN A 399 -29.18 -14.37 48.96
C GLN A 399 -30.01 -15.25 48.00
N LYS A 400 -29.51 -16.44 47.64
CA LYS A 400 -30.12 -17.38 46.69
C LYS A 400 -30.10 -18.83 47.21
N PRO A 401 -30.72 -19.11 48.37
CA PRO A 401 -30.63 -20.42 49.02
C PRO A 401 -31.17 -21.58 48.17
N ASP A 402 -32.16 -21.30 47.29
CA ASP A 402 -32.77 -22.31 46.42
C ASP A 402 -31.90 -22.68 45.21
N GLU A 403 -30.91 -21.85 44.86
CA GLU A 403 -30.04 -22.06 43.69
C GLU A 403 -28.69 -22.71 44.06
N CYS A 404 -28.23 -22.60 45.31
CA CYS A 404 -26.87 -23.00 45.71
C CYS A 404 -26.51 -24.45 45.38
N GLY A 405 -27.47 -25.38 45.50
CA GLY A 405 -27.25 -26.81 45.26
C GLY A 405 -26.98 -27.14 43.78
N LEU A 406 -27.24 -26.19 42.88
CA LEU A 406 -27.01 -26.32 41.44
C LEU A 406 -25.59 -25.91 41.03
N TRP A 407 -24.89 -25.16 41.90
CA TRP A 407 -23.58 -24.59 41.56
C TRP A 407 -22.47 -25.55 41.97
N ASN A 408 -21.57 -25.85 41.03
CA ASN A 408 -20.43 -26.71 41.29
C ASN A 408 -19.35 -25.94 42.08
N PRO A 409 -19.06 -26.29 43.34
CA PRO A 409 -18.10 -25.55 44.16
C PRO A 409 -16.66 -25.65 43.66
N LYS A 410 -16.35 -26.49 42.66
CA LYS A 410 -15.03 -26.51 42.01
C LYS A 410 -14.74 -25.26 41.17
N PHE A 411 -15.77 -24.52 40.78
CA PHE A 411 -15.65 -23.32 39.95
C PHE A 411 -16.24 -22.15 40.73
N LEU A 412 -15.42 -21.53 41.59
CA LEU A 412 -15.88 -20.41 42.41
C LEU A 412 -16.44 -19.30 41.52
N HIS A 413 -17.60 -18.77 41.90
CA HIS A 413 -18.21 -17.63 41.24
C HIS A 413 -18.41 -17.82 39.72
N SER A 414 -18.94 -18.98 39.31
CA SER A 414 -19.15 -19.37 37.90
C SER A 414 -20.38 -18.72 37.22
N GLY A 415 -20.97 -17.70 37.84
CA GLY A 415 -22.14 -16.98 37.33
C GLY A 415 -21.80 -15.84 36.37
N ASP A 416 -22.82 -15.19 35.83
CA ASP A 416 -22.68 -14.00 34.99
C ASP A 416 -23.01 -12.74 35.82
N PRO A 417 -22.00 -11.94 36.21
CA PRO A 417 -22.20 -10.74 36.99
C PRO A 417 -22.89 -9.60 36.20
N VAL A 418 -22.82 -9.61 34.87
CA VAL A 418 -23.52 -8.61 34.03
C VAL A 418 -25.01 -8.91 33.98
N ALA A 419 -25.37 -10.18 33.84
CA ALA A 419 -26.76 -10.63 33.84
C ALA A 419 -27.36 -10.78 35.25
N GLY A 420 -26.53 -10.82 36.30
CA GLY A 420 -26.96 -11.06 37.69
C GLY A 420 -27.41 -12.50 37.96
N THR A 421 -26.96 -13.46 37.15
CA THR A 421 -27.40 -14.88 37.21
C THR A 421 -26.30 -15.80 37.71
N GLY A 422 -26.67 -16.89 38.39
CA GLY A 422 -25.71 -17.86 38.97
C GLY A 422 -24.97 -17.38 40.22
N TRP A 423 -23.87 -18.05 40.54
CA TRP A 423 -23.01 -17.78 41.69
C TRP A 423 -22.04 -16.64 41.38
N ILE A 424 -22.16 -15.50 42.06
CA ILE A 424 -21.38 -14.30 41.77
C ILE A 424 -20.63 -13.85 43.02
N ASN A 425 -19.40 -13.35 42.83
CA ASN A 425 -18.63 -12.70 43.88
C ASN A 425 -19.23 -11.32 44.18
N THR A 426 -19.47 -11.06 45.46
CA THR A 426 -20.10 -9.84 45.96
C THR A 426 -19.23 -9.09 46.96
N TYR A 427 -18.01 -9.58 47.20
CA TYR A 427 -17.12 -9.03 48.20
C TYR A 427 -15.85 -8.47 47.55
N GLN A 428 -15.78 -7.15 47.51
CA GLN A 428 -14.67 -6.39 46.95
C GLN A 428 -13.49 -6.35 47.91
N ILE A 429 -12.37 -6.96 47.52
CA ILE A 429 -11.13 -7.03 48.30
C ILE A 429 -9.98 -7.47 47.39
N ASP A 430 -8.75 -7.29 47.85
CA ASP A 430 -7.53 -7.85 47.26
C ASP A 430 -7.64 -9.36 47.12
N GLN A 431 -7.69 -9.84 45.87
CA GLN A 431 -7.97 -11.22 45.54
C GLN A 431 -6.98 -11.76 44.53
N THR A 432 -6.71 -13.05 44.67
CA THR A 432 -5.84 -13.82 43.79
C THR A 432 -6.62 -14.94 43.16
N MET A 433 -6.31 -15.24 41.90
CA MET A 433 -6.94 -16.28 41.10
C MET A 433 -6.00 -17.47 40.94
N MET A 434 -6.55 -18.67 41.14
CA MET A 434 -5.89 -19.94 40.82
C MET A 434 -6.72 -20.69 39.77
N VAL A 435 -6.30 -20.61 38.51
CA VAL A 435 -6.95 -21.29 37.38
C VAL A 435 -6.22 -22.60 37.12
N THR A 436 -6.86 -23.74 37.34
CA THR A 436 -6.18 -25.05 37.40
C THR A 436 -6.62 -25.97 36.27
N THR A 437 -5.67 -26.74 35.76
CA THR A 437 -5.89 -27.91 34.89
C THR A 437 -5.25 -29.18 35.47
N GLY A 438 -5.93 -30.31 35.32
CA GLY A 438 -5.43 -31.64 35.67
C GLY A 438 -6.52 -32.62 36.14
N THR A 439 -6.17 -33.86 36.46
CA THR A 439 -4.80 -34.35 36.61
C THR A 439 -4.21 -34.95 35.34
N PHE A 440 -2.89 -34.87 35.19
CA PHE A 440 -2.12 -35.56 34.15
C PHE A 440 -0.88 -36.25 34.74
N THR A 441 -0.11 -36.95 33.91
CA THR A 441 1.10 -37.68 34.31
C THR A 441 2.33 -37.02 33.68
N LEU A 442 3.41 -36.87 34.44
CA LEU A 442 4.71 -36.40 33.94
C LEU A 442 5.71 -37.55 33.93
N HIS A 443 6.07 -38.01 32.73
CA HIS A 443 7.11 -39.00 32.52
C HIS A 443 8.47 -38.33 32.30
N LYS A 444 9.54 -39.03 32.67
CA LYS A 444 10.92 -38.58 32.42
C LYS A 444 11.12 -38.24 30.93
N ASP A 445 11.64 -37.03 30.68
CA ASP A 445 12.01 -36.48 29.37
C ASP A 445 10.87 -36.49 28.33
N GLN A 446 9.61 -36.61 28.77
CA GLN A 446 8.41 -36.45 27.93
C GLN A 446 7.72 -35.12 28.28
N PRO A 447 7.92 -34.06 27.48
CA PRO A 447 7.38 -32.74 27.78
C PRO A 447 5.85 -32.70 27.72
N VAL A 448 5.25 -31.88 28.57
CA VAL A 448 3.81 -31.54 28.54
C VAL A 448 3.65 -30.05 28.28
N ASP A 449 2.97 -29.70 27.19
CA ASP A 449 2.74 -28.30 26.77
C ASP A 449 1.35 -27.82 27.18
N ILE A 450 1.30 -26.73 27.92
CA ILE A 450 0.08 -26.04 28.36
C ILE A 450 0.12 -24.61 27.85
N VAL A 451 -0.98 -24.12 27.26
CA VAL A 451 -1.06 -22.75 26.74
C VAL A 451 -2.22 -22.00 27.38
N ALA A 452 -1.89 -20.87 27.98
CA ALA A 452 -2.84 -19.93 28.56
C ALA A 452 -2.92 -18.66 27.72
N ALA A 453 -4.10 -18.05 27.67
CA ALA A 453 -4.31 -16.72 27.12
C ALA A 453 -4.60 -15.73 28.25
N TYR A 454 -3.85 -14.63 28.28
CA TYR A 454 -4.10 -13.45 29.09
C TYR A 454 -4.77 -12.41 28.20
N VAL A 455 -5.96 -11.99 28.58
CA VAL A 455 -6.84 -11.13 27.79
C VAL A 455 -7.27 -9.95 28.64
N VAL A 456 -7.17 -8.75 28.09
CA VAL A 456 -7.71 -7.55 28.75
C VAL A 456 -8.81 -6.97 27.88
N GLY A 457 -10.03 -6.90 28.40
CA GLY A 457 -11.16 -6.32 27.69
C GLY A 457 -11.72 -5.12 28.41
N ARG A 458 -11.99 -4.03 27.68
CA ARG A 458 -12.52 -2.79 28.26
C ARG A 458 -13.78 -2.33 27.53
N SER A 459 -14.86 -2.09 28.27
CA SER A 459 -16.06 -1.46 27.73
C SER A 459 -15.94 0.06 27.82
N PRO A 460 -16.42 0.84 26.84
CA PRO A 460 -16.50 2.30 26.96
C PRO A 460 -17.64 2.74 27.89
N VAL A 461 -18.52 1.84 28.32
CA VAL A 461 -19.77 2.18 29.03
C VAL A 461 -19.61 2.08 30.55
N SER A 462 -19.14 0.93 31.06
CA SER A 462 -18.96 0.70 32.50
C SER A 462 -17.98 -0.44 32.77
N SER A 463 -17.39 -0.45 33.97
CA SER A 463 -16.48 -1.50 34.42
C SER A 463 -17.14 -2.89 34.41
N LEU A 464 -18.41 -2.97 34.82
CA LEU A 464 -19.15 -4.23 34.80
C LEU A 464 -19.31 -4.76 33.37
N LEU A 465 -19.56 -3.90 32.37
CA LEU A 465 -19.68 -4.31 30.97
C LEU A 465 -18.33 -4.71 30.34
N SER A 466 -17.20 -4.38 30.96
CA SER A 466 -15.88 -4.87 30.54
C SER A 466 -15.78 -6.40 30.62
N VAL A 467 -16.59 -7.05 31.48
CA VAL A 467 -16.68 -8.51 31.54
C VAL A 467 -17.10 -9.10 30.20
N ASN A 468 -18.12 -8.53 29.55
CA ASN A 468 -18.55 -8.98 28.23
C ASN A 468 -17.48 -8.73 27.15
N ALA A 469 -16.75 -7.61 27.24
CA ALA A 469 -15.66 -7.31 26.32
C ALA A 469 -14.53 -8.35 26.45
N ALA A 470 -14.08 -8.64 27.68
CA ALA A 470 -13.03 -9.62 27.92
C ALA A 470 -13.46 -11.04 27.53
N LYS A 471 -14.70 -11.46 27.86
CA LYS A 471 -15.23 -12.77 27.45
C LYS A 471 -15.31 -12.92 25.92
N LYS A 472 -15.68 -11.86 25.20
CA LYS A 472 -15.69 -11.86 23.74
C LYS A 472 -14.28 -12.07 23.17
N ILE A 473 -13.29 -11.33 23.66
CA ILE A 473 -11.90 -11.44 23.22
C ILE A 473 -11.31 -12.82 23.61
N ALA A 474 -11.62 -13.33 24.80
CA ALA A 474 -11.20 -14.66 25.25
C ALA A 474 -11.81 -15.78 24.40
N GLY A 475 -13.08 -15.68 24.02
CA GLY A 475 -13.71 -16.59 23.07
C GLY A 475 -13.02 -16.56 21.70
N PHE A 476 -12.59 -15.39 21.24
CA PHE A 476 -11.80 -15.26 20.02
C PHE A 476 -10.40 -15.89 20.17
N ALA A 477 -9.68 -15.64 21.27
CA ALA A 477 -8.37 -16.24 21.57
C ALA A 477 -8.42 -17.77 21.55
N LYS A 478 -9.45 -18.34 22.19
CA LYS A 478 -9.71 -19.78 22.21
C LYS A 478 -9.97 -20.32 20.80
N ASN A 479 -10.82 -19.66 20.02
CA ASN A 479 -11.10 -20.08 18.64
C ASN A 479 -9.88 -19.98 17.72
N LEU A 480 -9.03 -18.95 17.86
CA LEU A 480 -7.80 -18.81 17.08
C LEU A 480 -6.90 -20.03 17.29
N TRP A 481 -6.74 -20.43 18.55
CA TRP A 481 -5.93 -21.58 18.93
C TRP A 481 -6.55 -22.91 18.45
N GLU A 482 -7.84 -23.13 18.71
CA GLU A 482 -8.54 -24.38 18.34
C GLU A 482 -8.59 -24.61 16.82
N ASN A 483 -8.65 -23.54 16.02
CA ASN A 483 -8.69 -23.66 14.56
C ASN A 483 -7.30 -23.65 13.89
N GLN A 484 -6.21 -23.57 14.67
CA GLN A 484 -4.83 -23.61 14.17
C GLN A 484 -4.55 -22.61 13.04
N ARG A 485 -5.11 -21.39 13.11
CA ARG A 485 -5.05 -20.41 12.01
C ARG A 485 -4.01 -19.31 12.26
N SER A 486 -3.22 -19.01 11.24
CA SER A 486 -2.64 -17.68 11.00
C SER A 486 -3.70 -16.76 10.36
N ASP A 487 -3.60 -15.43 10.52
CA ASP A 487 -4.42 -14.50 9.74
C ASP A 487 -4.06 -14.62 8.25
N ASN A 488 -4.79 -15.46 7.52
CA ASN A 488 -4.61 -15.70 6.08
C ASN A 488 -5.12 -14.53 5.21
N THR A 489 -5.49 -13.38 5.81
CA THR A 489 -5.92 -12.18 5.09
C THR A 489 -4.81 -11.13 4.93
N ARG A 490 -3.54 -11.50 5.13
CA ARG A 490 -2.36 -10.66 4.80
C ARG A 490 -1.98 -10.77 3.30
N PRO A 491 -1.76 -9.65 2.59
CA PRO A 491 -1.25 -9.65 1.22
C PRO A 491 0.26 -9.95 1.17
N ASP A 492 0.75 -10.34 -0.01
CA ASP A 492 2.19 -10.51 -0.27
C ASP A 492 2.98 -9.20 -0.05
N ASP A 493 4.25 -9.33 0.31
CA ASP A 493 5.13 -8.19 0.53
C ASP A 493 5.46 -7.44 -0.77
N ILE A 494 5.53 -6.10 -0.68
CA ILE A 494 5.83 -5.23 -1.82
C ILE A 494 7.31 -5.35 -2.20
N THR A 495 7.58 -5.77 -3.43
CA THR A 495 8.93 -5.71 -4.02
C THR A 495 9.09 -4.39 -4.79
N VAL A 496 10.18 -3.67 -4.50
CA VAL A 496 10.47 -2.34 -5.05
C VAL A 496 11.77 -2.37 -5.86
N ASP A 497 11.70 -1.92 -7.11
CA ASP A 497 12.87 -1.60 -7.94
C ASP A 497 13.29 -0.15 -7.67
N VAL A 498 14.57 0.02 -7.32
CA VAL A 498 15.15 1.32 -7.00
C VAL A 498 16.15 1.69 -8.08
N ARG A 499 16.03 2.90 -8.61
CA ARG A 499 16.99 3.44 -9.57
C ARG A 499 17.37 4.86 -9.22
N THR A 500 18.64 5.20 -9.43
CA THR A 500 19.15 6.57 -9.25
C THR A 500 19.52 7.19 -10.59
N GLY A 501 19.37 8.50 -10.68
CA GLY A 501 19.81 9.29 -11.84
C GLY A 501 20.35 10.64 -11.41
N ASP A 502 20.65 11.53 -12.36
CA ASP A 502 21.16 12.87 -12.01
C ASP A 502 20.04 13.72 -11.40
N GLY A 503 20.09 13.87 -10.07
CA GLY A 503 19.17 14.67 -9.28
C GLY A 503 17.93 13.93 -8.78
N PHE A 504 17.84 12.60 -8.93
CA PHE A 504 16.65 11.86 -8.49
C PHE A 504 16.88 10.42 -8.02
N ILE A 505 15.93 9.91 -7.23
CA ILE A 505 15.73 8.51 -6.86
C ILE A 505 14.33 8.11 -7.33
N ASP A 506 14.21 7.02 -8.07
CA ASP A 506 12.93 6.41 -8.46
C ASP A 506 12.68 5.15 -7.62
N LEU A 507 11.49 5.06 -7.03
CA LEU A 507 10.96 3.86 -6.40
C LEU A 507 9.83 3.31 -7.28
N THR A 508 9.98 2.11 -7.82
CA THR A 508 9.00 1.49 -8.74
C THR A 508 8.49 0.17 -8.19
N TRP A 509 7.17 -0.07 -8.21
CA TRP A 509 6.59 -1.36 -7.85
C TRP A 509 5.35 -1.69 -8.69
N ASN A 510 5.10 -2.98 -8.87
CA ASN A 510 3.92 -3.48 -9.58
C ASN A 510 2.69 -3.50 -8.66
N THR A 511 1.51 -3.22 -9.20
CA THR A 511 0.28 -3.09 -8.41
C THR A 511 -0.69 -4.24 -8.55
N ALA A 512 -0.59 -5.03 -9.63
CA ALA A 512 -1.61 -6.01 -10.00
C ALA A 512 -1.96 -7.00 -8.88
N GLY A 513 -0.96 -7.61 -8.25
CA GLY A 513 -1.18 -8.58 -7.16
C GLY A 513 -1.91 -7.97 -5.96
N LEU A 514 -1.64 -6.70 -5.66
CA LEU A 514 -2.22 -5.99 -4.51
C LEU A 514 -3.60 -5.39 -4.83
N VAL A 515 -3.81 -4.85 -6.03
CA VAL A 515 -5.11 -4.30 -6.46
C VAL A 515 -6.15 -5.41 -6.63
N ASN A 516 -5.73 -6.58 -7.11
CA ASN A 516 -6.60 -7.77 -7.18
C ASN A 516 -6.77 -8.49 -5.84
N TYR A 517 -6.01 -8.08 -4.82
CA TYR A 517 -6.02 -8.77 -3.55
C TYR A 517 -7.38 -8.62 -2.85
N GLN A 518 -7.93 -9.77 -2.45
CA GLN A 518 -9.12 -9.83 -1.62
C GLN A 518 -8.93 -10.92 -0.55
N GLY A 519 -8.76 -10.49 0.70
CA GLY A 519 -8.72 -11.39 1.86
C GLY A 519 -10.12 -11.58 2.43
N ILE A 520 -10.73 -12.73 2.16
CA ILE A 520 -12.04 -13.11 2.70
C ILE A 520 -11.85 -14.06 3.88
N ASP A 521 -12.47 -13.75 5.03
CA ASP A 521 -12.62 -14.69 6.13
C ASP A 521 -14.10 -14.77 6.53
N SER A 522 -14.73 -15.91 6.23
CA SER A 522 -16.16 -16.14 6.51
C SER A 522 -16.46 -16.42 7.99
N VAL A 523 -15.46 -16.80 8.79
CA VAL A 523 -15.62 -17.05 10.23
C VAL A 523 -15.63 -15.73 11.01
N PHE A 524 -14.80 -14.77 10.59
CA PHE A 524 -14.70 -13.46 11.23
C PHE A 524 -15.41 -12.32 10.48
N ASP A 525 -16.21 -12.68 9.46
CA ASP A 525 -16.94 -11.76 8.59
C ASP A 525 -16.03 -10.64 8.03
N LYS A 526 -14.87 -11.02 7.49
CA LYS A 526 -13.87 -10.10 6.91
C LYS A 526 -13.91 -10.13 5.39
N ASN A 527 -13.83 -8.95 4.78
CA ASN A 527 -13.66 -8.77 3.35
C ASN A 527 -12.66 -7.63 3.08
N LYS A 528 -11.37 -7.93 3.30
CA LYS A 528 -10.28 -6.98 3.16
C LYS A 528 -9.88 -6.82 1.69
N LYS A 529 -9.85 -5.59 1.18
CA LYS A 529 -9.30 -5.28 -0.15
C LYS A 529 -8.34 -4.10 -0.04
N LEU A 530 -7.37 -4.03 -0.93
CA LEU A 530 -6.49 -2.86 -1.02
C LEU A 530 -7.33 -1.59 -1.22
N HIS A 531 -7.04 -0.58 -0.42
CA HIS A 531 -7.62 0.76 -0.55
C HIS A 531 -6.56 1.78 -0.97
N ALA A 532 -5.38 1.77 -0.35
CA ALA A 532 -4.37 2.80 -0.58
C ALA A 532 -2.93 2.34 -0.32
N PHE A 533 -1.98 3.16 -0.77
CA PHE A 533 -0.54 3.07 -0.46
C PHE A 533 -0.04 4.39 0.12
N PHE A 534 0.89 4.33 1.07
CA PHE A 534 1.70 5.45 1.53
C PHE A 534 3.17 5.18 1.28
N VAL A 535 3.88 6.14 0.72
CA VAL A 535 5.34 6.12 0.69
C VAL A 535 5.86 7.08 1.74
N THR A 536 6.70 6.59 2.64
CA THR A 536 7.27 7.37 3.73
C THR A 536 8.78 7.45 3.58
N GLY A 537 9.34 8.66 3.60
CA GLY A 537 10.77 8.88 3.76
C GLY A 537 11.15 8.87 5.23
N LEU A 538 12.29 8.26 5.55
CA LEU A 538 12.83 8.15 6.91
C LEU A 538 14.19 8.88 7.01
N ARG A 539 14.42 9.61 8.11
CA ARG A 539 15.72 10.28 8.35
C ARG A 539 16.82 9.27 8.67
N THR A 540 16.44 8.12 9.20
CA THR A 540 17.35 7.06 9.65
C THR A 540 16.82 5.70 9.20
N ASN A 541 17.66 4.66 9.34
CA ASN A 541 17.27 3.28 9.11
C ASN A 541 16.40 2.70 10.26
N ASN A 542 15.36 3.43 10.65
CA ASN A 542 14.42 3.04 11.70
C ASN A 542 13.04 3.57 11.33
N VAL A 543 12.01 2.74 11.46
CA VAL A 543 10.63 3.06 11.06
C VAL A 543 9.87 3.91 12.07
N ALA A 544 10.43 4.17 13.25
CA ALA A 544 9.80 5.01 14.27
C ALA A 544 9.50 6.42 13.73
N ALA A 545 8.31 6.95 14.02
CA ALA A 545 7.92 8.29 13.55
C ALA A 545 8.84 9.41 14.07
N SER A 546 9.46 9.21 15.23
CA SER A 546 10.44 10.12 15.84
C SER A 546 11.56 9.36 16.53
N ILE A 547 12.74 9.98 16.61
CA ILE A 547 13.93 9.46 17.30
C ILE A 547 14.52 10.60 18.13
N SER A 548 14.73 10.36 19.43
CA SER A 548 15.27 11.36 20.37
C SER A 548 14.53 12.72 20.31
N GLY A 549 13.22 12.69 20.10
CA GLY A 549 12.36 13.88 20.01
C GLY A 549 12.35 14.60 18.65
N ALA A 550 13.16 14.19 17.68
CA ALA A 550 13.15 14.72 16.32
C ALA A 550 12.26 13.88 15.39
N ALA A 551 11.56 14.54 14.45
CA ALA A 551 10.75 13.85 13.44
C ALA A 551 11.64 13.00 12.52
N ASN A 552 11.37 11.70 12.46
CA ASN A 552 12.13 10.74 11.67
C ASN A 552 11.36 10.25 10.43
N ALA A 553 10.03 10.34 10.40
CA ALA A 553 9.20 9.92 9.26
C ALA A 553 8.49 11.10 8.58
N LYS A 554 8.35 11.04 7.25
CA LYS A 554 7.57 11.99 6.45
C LYS A 554 6.90 11.29 5.28
N GLU A 555 5.58 11.43 5.15
CA GLU A 555 4.83 10.96 3.97
C GLU A 555 5.25 11.76 2.73
N LEU A 556 5.60 11.05 1.66
CA LEU A 556 6.04 11.61 0.37
C LEU A 556 4.94 11.55 -0.68
N ALA A 557 4.17 10.47 -0.68
CA ALA A 557 3.10 10.25 -1.63
C ALA A 557 2.05 9.30 -1.06
N ARG A 558 0.81 9.49 -1.53
CA ARG A 558 -0.35 8.68 -1.19
C ARG A 558 -1.11 8.34 -2.46
N TYR A 559 -1.28 7.05 -2.72
CA TYR A 559 -2.05 6.53 -3.84
C TYR A 559 -3.30 5.83 -3.30
N ALA A 560 -4.41 5.89 -4.01
CA ALA A 560 -5.63 5.16 -3.62
C ALA A 560 -6.29 4.48 -4.81
N VAL A 561 -6.90 3.32 -4.57
CA VAL A 561 -7.71 2.64 -5.59
C VAL A 561 -8.91 3.50 -5.94
N LYS A 562 -9.14 3.74 -7.23
CA LYS A 562 -10.29 4.51 -7.70
C LYS A 562 -11.59 3.75 -7.39
N ASN A 563 -12.34 4.22 -6.40
CA ASN A 563 -13.58 3.61 -5.94
C ASN A 563 -14.58 4.68 -5.45
N ASN A 564 -15.69 4.22 -4.87
CA ASN A 564 -16.80 5.06 -4.37
C ASN A 564 -16.55 5.68 -2.99
N ILE A 565 -15.39 5.44 -2.35
CA ILE A 565 -15.10 5.93 -1.01
C ILE A 565 -14.32 7.25 -1.11
N HIS A 566 -14.88 8.34 -0.58
CA HIS A 566 -14.26 9.67 -0.61
C HIS A 566 -13.38 9.93 0.64
N ALA A 567 -13.84 9.49 1.79
CA ALA A 567 -13.09 9.52 3.04
C ALA A 567 -13.50 8.35 3.93
N LEU A 568 -12.60 7.94 4.84
CA LEU A 568 -12.93 7.05 5.94
C LEU A 568 -12.88 7.81 7.25
N LEU A 569 -14.01 7.82 7.96
CA LEU A 569 -14.20 8.48 9.24
C LEU A 569 -14.19 7.44 10.35
N GLN A 570 -13.33 7.63 11.36
CA GLN A 570 -13.25 6.78 12.54
C GLN A 570 -13.96 7.41 13.74
N LYS A 571 -14.82 6.64 14.40
CA LYS A 571 -15.52 7.09 15.61
C LYS A 571 -14.56 7.21 16.79
N GLN A 572 -14.61 8.33 17.49
CA GLN A 572 -13.79 8.59 18.67
C GLN A 572 -14.44 8.06 19.97
N SER A 573 -13.62 7.75 20.96
CA SER A 573 -14.02 7.21 22.27
C SER A 573 -14.96 8.15 23.04
N HIS A 574 -14.80 9.46 22.85
CA HIS A 574 -15.56 10.54 23.49
C HIS A 574 -16.83 10.94 22.72
N GLY A 575 -17.16 10.22 21.63
CA GLY A 575 -18.13 10.66 20.62
C GLY A 575 -17.49 11.55 19.54
N GLY A 576 -18.12 11.61 18.36
CA GLY A 576 -17.61 12.31 17.17
C GLY A 576 -16.79 11.42 16.23
N PHE A 577 -16.37 11.99 15.10
CA PHE A 577 -15.59 11.31 14.05
C PHE A 577 -14.31 12.09 13.75
N ILE A 578 -13.21 11.37 13.50
CA ILE A 578 -12.02 11.94 12.87
C ILE A 578 -11.86 11.33 11.48
N THR A 579 -11.32 12.10 10.55
CA THR A 579 -10.92 11.55 9.27
C THR A 579 -9.65 10.72 9.44
N TYR A 580 -9.71 9.45 9.05
CA TYR A 580 -8.56 8.55 9.04
C TYR A 580 -7.75 8.73 7.76
N PHE A 581 -8.42 8.75 6.61
CA PHE A 581 -7.85 9.18 5.34
C PHE A 581 -8.90 9.87 4.47
N GLU A 582 -8.39 10.68 3.54
CA GLU A 582 -9.15 11.26 2.44
C GLU A 582 -8.62 10.72 1.13
N ARG A 583 -9.51 10.65 0.14
CA ARG A 583 -9.19 10.33 -1.24
C ARG A 583 -8.19 11.36 -1.78
N PRO A 584 -7.06 10.95 -2.37
CA PRO A 584 -6.11 11.88 -2.95
C PRO A 584 -6.64 12.50 -4.25
N SER A 585 -5.92 13.47 -4.80
CA SER A 585 -6.23 14.07 -6.11
C SER A 585 -6.20 13.03 -7.24
N GLU A 586 -6.87 13.34 -8.35
CA GLU A 586 -7.20 12.37 -9.41
C GLU A 586 -5.95 11.70 -10.01
N GLU A 587 -4.82 12.39 -10.07
CA GLU A 587 -3.52 11.88 -10.54
C GLU A 587 -2.91 10.78 -9.67
N PHE A 588 -3.37 10.63 -8.42
CA PHE A 588 -2.93 9.58 -7.49
C PHE A 588 -3.96 8.44 -7.35
N LEU A 589 -4.99 8.43 -8.18
CA LEU A 589 -6.00 7.38 -8.19
C LEU A 589 -5.68 6.27 -9.17
N LEU A 590 -5.68 5.05 -8.66
CA LEU A 590 -5.35 3.85 -9.40
C LEU A 590 -6.63 3.32 -10.08
N ASP A 591 -6.75 3.54 -11.39
CA ASP A 591 -7.83 2.95 -12.18
C ASP A 591 -7.70 1.42 -12.21
N THR A 592 -8.67 0.73 -11.60
CA THR A 592 -8.69 -0.73 -11.51
C THR A 592 -8.68 -1.43 -12.87
N LEU A 593 -9.08 -0.79 -13.98
CA LEU A 593 -9.01 -1.37 -15.32
C LEU A 593 -7.56 -1.51 -15.86
N ILE A 594 -6.62 -0.76 -15.27
CA ILE A 594 -5.21 -0.74 -15.68
C ILE A 594 -4.35 -1.34 -14.56
N TYR A 595 -4.50 -0.84 -13.33
CA TYR A 595 -3.65 -1.19 -12.21
C TYR A 595 -3.87 -2.61 -11.64
N SER A 596 -4.90 -3.31 -12.11
CA SER A 596 -5.12 -4.75 -11.85
C SER A 596 -4.35 -5.67 -12.80
N LYS A 597 -3.81 -5.16 -13.91
CA LYS A 597 -3.16 -6.01 -14.93
C LYS A 597 -1.66 -6.13 -14.67
N PRO A 598 -1.09 -7.35 -14.66
CA PRO A 598 0.34 -7.55 -14.37
C PRO A 598 1.31 -6.81 -15.29
N ASP A 599 0.93 -6.60 -16.56
CA ASP A 599 1.75 -5.98 -17.61
C ASP A 599 1.50 -4.48 -17.82
N GLU A 600 0.47 -3.92 -17.15
CA GLU A 600 0.11 -2.50 -17.24
C GLU A 600 0.15 -1.76 -15.89
N GLY A 601 -0.08 -2.46 -14.77
CA GLY A 601 -0.28 -1.85 -13.45
C GLY A 601 1.01 -1.65 -12.65
N ARG A 602 1.48 -0.41 -12.58
CA ARG A 602 2.75 -0.06 -11.92
C ARG A 602 2.76 1.38 -11.43
N ILE A 603 3.38 1.61 -10.28
CA ILE A 603 3.62 2.96 -9.73
C ILE A 603 5.12 3.24 -9.77
N ARG A 604 5.49 4.48 -10.13
CA ARG A 604 6.83 5.01 -9.92
C ARG A 604 6.75 6.35 -9.19
N LEU A 605 7.39 6.42 -8.03
CA LEU A 605 7.57 7.67 -7.31
C LEU A 605 8.99 8.20 -7.55
N ARG A 606 9.09 9.40 -8.11
CA ARG A 606 10.36 10.11 -8.28
C ARG A 606 10.59 11.10 -7.14
N ILE A 607 11.75 11.00 -6.51
CA ILE A 607 12.19 11.82 -5.40
C ILE A 607 13.38 12.66 -5.89
N THR A 608 13.26 13.98 -5.86
CA THR A 608 14.28 14.91 -6.40
C THR A 608 15.02 15.71 -5.33
N GLU A 609 14.56 15.62 -4.08
CA GLU A 609 15.05 16.41 -2.96
C GLU A 609 15.13 15.55 -1.71
N ASP A 610 16.00 15.95 -0.79
CA ASP A 610 16.00 15.39 0.56
C ASP A 610 14.65 15.64 1.24
N PRO A 611 13.92 14.58 1.68
CA PRO A 611 12.60 14.73 2.28
C PRO A 611 12.53 15.70 3.46
N PHE A 612 13.65 15.90 4.17
CA PHE A 612 13.69 16.57 5.46
C PHE A 612 14.38 17.93 5.43
N THR A 613 15.22 18.19 4.44
CA THR A 613 15.90 19.48 4.29
C THR A 613 15.48 20.24 3.04
N SER A 614 14.71 19.62 2.13
CA SER A 614 14.34 20.17 0.81
C SER A 614 15.56 20.67 0.03
N SER A 615 16.72 20.06 0.28
CA SER A 615 17.96 20.34 -0.42
C SER A 615 18.16 19.29 -1.51
N PRO A 616 18.96 19.57 -2.55
CA PRO A 616 19.32 18.57 -3.55
C PRO A 616 19.88 17.30 -2.93
N LEU A 617 19.60 16.15 -3.55
CA LEU A 617 20.12 14.86 -3.13
C LEU A 617 21.67 14.85 -3.15
N ILE A 618 22.29 14.20 -2.16
CA ILE A 618 23.75 14.20 -1.97
C ILE A 618 24.32 12.83 -2.37
N LYS A 619 25.17 12.79 -3.40
CA LYS A 619 25.75 11.53 -3.89
C LYS A 619 26.52 10.79 -2.79
N GLY A 620 26.28 9.48 -2.68
CA GLY A 620 26.86 8.61 -1.66
C GLY A 620 26.21 8.73 -0.28
N LYS A 621 25.19 9.58 -0.10
CA LYS A 621 24.34 9.59 1.08
C LYS A 621 23.29 8.47 1.00
N GLU A 622 22.99 7.88 2.14
CA GLU A 622 21.91 6.91 2.30
C GLU A 622 20.57 7.61 2.51
N TYR A 623 19.55 7.12 1.81
CA TYR A 623 18.16 7.53 1.95
C TYR A 623 17.33 6.30 2.25
N TYR A 624 16.33 6.46 3.12
CA TYR A 624 15.54 5.35 3.65
C TYR A 624 14.06 5.59 3.35
N PHE A 625 13.37 4.57 2.85
CA PHE A 625 11.95 4.66 2.52
C PHE A 625 11.19 3.41 2.98
N THR A 626 9.89 3.53 3.17
CA THR A 626 8.98 2.40 3.35
C THR A 626 7.71 2.63 2.54
N ILE A 627 7.09 1.55 2.07
CA ILE A 627 5.76 1.59 1.45
C ILE A 627 4.78 0.87 2.36
N THR A 628 3.71 1.55 2.78
CA THR A 628 2.63 0.98 3.58
C THR A 628 1.41 0.78 2.71
N SER A 629 0.91 -0.45 2.62
CA SER A 629 -0.40 -0.74 2.03
C SER A 629 -1.50 -0.63 3.08
N ILE A 630 -2.65 -0.10 2.69
CA ILE A 630 -3.86 -0.09 3.51
C ILE A 630 -4.88 -1.01 2.88
N LEU A 631 -5.36 -1.96 3.67
CA LEU A 631 -6.52 -2.77 3.34
C LEU A 631 -7.72 -2.32 4.15
N LEU A 632 -8.87 -2.27 3.49
CA LEU A 632 -10.14 -1.89 4.09
C LEU A 632 -11.07 -3.10 4.10
N ASP A 633 -11.67 -3.37 5.25
CA ASP A 633 -12.68 -4.40 5.42
C ASP A 633 -14.06 -3.86 5.06
N HIS A 634 -14.55 -4.32 3.91
CA HIS A 634 -15.79 -3.84 3.31
C HIS A 634 -17.05 -4.28 4.05
N ASN A 635 -16.95 -5.26 4.96
CA ASN A 635 -18.07 -5.70 5.78
C ASN A 635 -18.24 -4.84 7.05
N ARG A 636 -17.22 -4.07 7.43
CA ARG A 636 -17.19 -3.26 8.67
C ARG A 636 -17.41 -1.76 8.45
N ILE A 637 -17.61 -1.33 7.20
CA ILE A 637 -17.80 0.07 6.83
C ILE A 637 -19.14 0.29 6.14
N TYR A 638 -19.69 1.49 6.32
CA TYR A 638 -20.92 1.89 5.63
C TYR A 638 -20.89 3.39 5.31
N ASN A 639 -21.61 3.78 4.26
CA ASN A 639 -21.70 5.17 3.83
C ASN A 639 -22.41 6.01 4.91
N GLN A 640 -21.85 7.19 5.24
CA GLN A 640 -22.37 8.09 6.28
C GLN A 640 -23.80 8.56 6.00
N ALA A 641 -24.13 8.83 4.74
CA ALA A 641 -25.43 9.39 4.37
C ALA A 641 -26.51 8.31 4.26
N THR A 642 -26.17 7.11 3.77
CA THR A 642 -27.17 6.05 3.50
C THR A 642 -27.20 4.92 4.52
N GLY A 643 -26.17 4.79 5.37
CA GLY A 643 -26.04 3.68 6.32
C GLY A 643 -25.77 2.32 5.66
N THR A 644 -25.45 2.30 4.37
CA THR A 644 -25.23 1.07 3.58
C THR A 644 -23.91 1.13 2.82
N TYR A 645 -23.35 -0.03 2.47
CA TYR A 645 -22.18 -0.12 1.60
C TYR A 645 -22.59 -0.01 0.11
N GLY A 646 -21.79 0.68 -0.71
CA GLY A 646 -21.94 0.73 -2.17
C GLY A 646 -22.02 2.15 -2.77
N PRO A 647 -22.89 3.05 -2.25
CA PRO A 647 -23.00 4.42 -2.77
C PRO A 647 -21.71 5.23 -2.62
N ALA A 648 -21.51 6.20 -3.53
CA ALA A 648 -20.37 7.11 -3.45
C ALA A 648 -20.51 8.08 -2.27
N GLY A 649 -19.41 8.34 -1.54
CA GLY A 649 -19.37 9.31 -0.45
C GLY A 649 -18.41 8.94 0.68
N ASP A 650 -18.60 9.57 1.84
CA ASP A 650 -17.80 9.32 3.04
C ASP A 650 -18.30 8.07 3.77
N TYR A 651 -17.37 7.26 4.26
CA TYR A 651 -17.65 6.00 4.95
C TYR A 651 -17.23 6.08 6.41
N ILE A 652 -17.92 5.34 7.26
CA ILE A 652 -17.68 5.32 8.70
C ILE A 652 -17.18 3.94 9.14
N ASP A 653 -16.10 3.94 9.93
CA ASP A 653 -15.65 2.82 10.76
C ASP A 653 -15.99 3.12 12.23
N THR A 654 -17.01 2.44 12.76
CA THR A 654 -17.47 2.68 14.14
C THR A 654 -16.71 1.89 15.20
N MET A 655 -16.06 0.80 14.80
CA MET A 655 -15.38 -0.13 15.69
C MET A 655 -13.86 0.04 15.66
N ARG A 656 -13.35 0.91 14.77
CA ARG A 656 -11.92 1.20 14.57
C ARG A 656 -11.10 -0.04 14.20
N ASN A 657 -11.73 -1.00 13.55
CA ASN A 657 -11.15 -2.29 13.17
C ASN A 657 -11.33 -2.61 11.67
N ALA A 658 -11.79 -1.64 10.86
CA ALA A 658 -11.96 -1.85 9.43
C ALA A 658 -10.64 -1.70 8.64
N VAL A 659 -9.60 -1.11 9.25
CA VAL A 659 -8.34 -0.78 8.57
C VAL A 659 -7.24 -1.75 8.99
N SER A 660 -6.51 -2.29 8.02
CA SER A 660 -5.25 -3.03 8.24
C SER A 660 -4.13 -2.35 7.46
N GLU A 661 -2.97 -2.15 8.10
CA GLU A 661 -1.79 -1.54 7.49
C GLU A 661 -0.67 -2.56 7.44
N TYR A 662 -0.05 -2.76 6.27
CA TYR A 662 1.11 -3.62 6.10
C TYR A 662 2.25 -2.80 5.49
N GLN A 663 3.31 -2.60 6.27
CA GLN A 663 4.49 -1.82 5.89
C GLN A 663 5.58 -2.73 5.33
N SER A 664 6.23 -2.31 4.25
CA SER A 664 7.40 -2.98 3.69
C SER A 664 8.61 -2.90 4.64
N SER A 665 9.62 -3.73 4.39
CA SER A 665 10.96 -3.50 4.94
C SER A 665 11.51 -2.12 4.51
N ILE A 666 12.53 -1.63 5.23
CA ILE A 666 13.18 -0.36 4.87
C ILE A 666 13.93 -0.53 3.54
N ILE A 667 13.57 0.31 2.59
CA ILE A 667 14.21 0.46 1.30
C ILE A 667 15.38 1.43 1.49
N ARG A 668 16.59 0.88 1.61
CA ARG A 668 17.83 1.66 1.71
C ARG A 668 18.37 1.96 0.32
N VAL A 669 18.63 3.24 0.05
CA VAL A 669 19.13 3.73 -1.24
C VAL A 669 20.40 4.54 -1.03
N VAL A 670 21.51 4.11 -1.63
CA VAL A 670 22.73 4.92 -1.70
C VAL A 670 22.65 5.77 -2.96
N TYR A 671 22.31 7.06 -2.83
CA TYR A 671 22.05 7.89 -4.00
C TYR A 671 23.27 8.04 -4.91
N GLY A 672 23.09 7.73 -6.19
CA GLY A 672 24.14 7.76 -7.19
C GLY A 672 24.92 6.45 -7.32
N SER A 673 24.47 5.34 -6.72
CA SER A 673 25.05 4.01 -6.95
C SER A 673 25.06 3.61 -8.42
N ASP A 674 24.09 4.07 -9.20
CA ASP A 674 23.89 3.64 -10.60
C ASP A 674 24.42 4.67 -11.60
N LEU A 675 25.42 5.49 -11.21
CA LEU A 675 25.94 6.60 -12.02
C LEU A 675 26.37 6.19 -13.44
N TYR A 676 26.89 4.97 -13.60
CA TYR A 676 27.35 4.44 -14.88
C TYR A 676 26.30 3.56 -15.59
N GLU A 677 25.15 3.34 -14.96
CA GLU A 677 23.94 2.67 -15.49
C GLU A 677 22.67 3.48 -15.11
N PRO A 678 22.60 4.79 -15.45
CA PRO A 678 21.57 5.66 -14.92
C PRO A 678 20.18 5.26 -15.41
N ALA A 679 19.16 5.55 -14.60
CA ALA A 679 17.78 5.50 -15.09
C ALA A 679 17.62 6.40 -16.32
N ALA A 680 17.20 5.81 -17.45
CA ALA A 680 17.10 6.54 -18.69
C ALA A 680 15.97 7.58 -18.65
N LEU A 681 16.24 8.76 -19.21
CA LEU A 681 15.32 9.89 -19.26
C LEU A 681 14.15 9.62 -20.22
N THR A 682 13.07 10.37 -20.03
CA THR A 682 11.96 10.47 -20.99
C THR A 682 12.48 10.90 -22.36
N GLY A 683 12.32 10.04 -23.36
CA GLY A 683 12.67 10.38 -24.73
C GLY A 683 11.54 11.11 -25.45
N GLN A 684 11.92 12.05 -26.32
CA GLN A 684 11.01 12.66 -27.28
C GLN A 684 11.09 11.90 -28.60
N SER A 685 9.96 11.80 -29.29
CA SER A 685 9.94 11.39 -30.69
C SER A 685 10.03 12.62 -31.60
N SER A 686 10.39 12.38 -32.85
CA SER A 686 10.27 13.36 -33.92
C SER A 686 9.10 12.99 -34.81
N ARG A 687 8.22 13.95 -35.11
CA ARG A 687 7.20 13.77 -36.15
C ARG A 687 7.90 13.72 -37.49
N SER A 688 7.76 12.61 -38.21
CA SER A 688 8.33 12.43 -39.55
C SER A 688 7.38 12.86 -40.66
N SER A 689 6.06 12.79 -40.44
CA SER A 689 5.03 13.24 -41.39
C SER A 689 3.71 13.55 -40.67
N GLY A 690 2.80 14.22 -41.37
CA GLY A 690 1.47 14.59 -40.88
C GLY A 690 1.41 15.92 -40.11
N PHE A 691 0.19 16.32 -39.78
CA PHE A 691 -0.15 17.71 -39.56
C PHE A 691 -1.01 17.98 -38.33
N ALA A 692 -1.22 16.98 -37.46
CA ALA A 692 -2.06 17.13 -36.27
C ALA A 692 -1.63 18.34 -35.41
N GLY A 693 -2.57 19.24 -35.11
CA GLY A 693 -2.26 20.61 -34.65
C GLY A 693 -1.72 20.72 -33.22
N THR A 694 -1.80 19.65 -32.42
CA THR A 694 -1.31 19.63 -31.03
C THR A 694 -0.78 18.27 -30.58
N GLY A 695 -0.62 17.33 -31.52
CA GLY A 695 -0.23 15.95 -31.26
C GLY A 695 1.21 15.82 -30.78
N GLY A 696 1.52 14.71 -30.12
CA GLY A 696 2.84 14.43 -29.59
C GLY A 696 2.99 12.99 -29.15
N VAL A 697 4.20 12.47 -29.35
CA VAL A 697 4.59 11.13 -28.92
C VAL A 697 5.87 11.21 -28.09
N LYS A 698 5.88 10.54 -26.95
CA LYS A 698 7.01 10.40 -26.03
C LYS A 698 7.16 8.93 -25.66
N PHE A 699 8.30 8.58 -25.09
CA PHE A 699 8.44 7.31 -24.39
C PHE A 699 9.08 7.49 -23.02
N LEU A 700 8.65 6.67 -22.05
CA LEU A 700 9.25 6.62 -20.72
C LEU A 700 10.03 5.32 -20.60
N THR A 701 11.32 5.40 -20.30
CA THR A 701 12.07 4.18 -20.00
C THR A 701 11.69 3.66 -18.62
N VAL A 702 11.42 2.36 -18.57
CA VAL A 702 11.03 1.67 -17.35
C VAL A 702 12.11 0.68 -16.97
N ASN A 703 12.50 -0.17 -17.92
CA ASN A 703 13.57 -1.15 -17.77
C ASN A 703 14.60 -0.94 -18.88
N SER A 704 15.72 -0.30 -18.53
CA SER A 704 16.81 -0.02 -19.48
C SER A 704 17.38 -1.29 -20.13
N ASN A 705 17.43 -2.41 -19.39
CA ASN A 705 18.04 -3.65 -19.86
C ASN A 705 17.24 -4.33 -20.99
N GLU A 706 15.95 -4.03 -21.10
CA GLU A 706 15.08 -4.53 -22.17
C GLU A 706 15.08 -3.63 -23.42
N LEU A 707 15.66 -2.43 -23.33
CA LEU A 707 15.77 -1.55 -24.49
C LEU A 707 16.66 -2.21 -25.55
N THR A 708 16.16 -2.31 -26.77
CA THR A 708 16.82 -3.00 -27.88
C THR A 708 17.87 -2.14 -28.60
N GLY A 709 17.74 -0.82 -28.52
CA GLY A 709 18.49 0.14 -29.34
C GLY A 709 17.87 0.41 -30.70
N ASP A 710 16.67 -0.11 -30.97
CA ASP A 710 16.00 -0.01 -32.26
C ASP A 710 15.33 1.34 -32.48
N THR A 711 14.97 1.60 -33.73
CA THR A 711 14.06 2.68 -34.13
C THR A 711 12.62 2.16 -34.17
N TYR A 712 11.71 2.96 -33.67
CA TYR A 712 10.28 2.68 -33.58
C TYR A 712 9.49 3.71 -34.38
N THR A 713 8.36 3.26 -34.92
CA THR A 713 7.43 4.10 -35.68
C THR A 713 6.05 4.03 -35.07
N VAL A 714 5.44 5.19 -34.83
CA VAL A 714 4.07 5.32 -34.35
C VAL A 714 3.24 5.91 -35.47
N GLU A 715 2.31 5.11 -35.96
CA GLU A 715 1.44 5.41 -37.11
C GLU A 715 0.02 5.61 -36.61
N PHE A 716 -0.69 6.58 -37.18
CA PHE A 716 -2.08 6.84 -36.85
C PHE A 716 -3.01 6.33 -37.94
N LYS A 717 -4.24 6.02 -37.53
CA LYS A 717 -5.30 5.58 -38.44
C LYS A 717 -6.61 6.27 -38.06
N SER A 718 -7.15 7.00 -39.01
CA SER A 718 -8.40 7.75 -38.91
C SER A 718 -9.58 6.80 -38.68
N ASP A 719 -10.41 7.07 -37.70
CA ASP A 719 -11.72 6.42 -37.55
C ASP A 719 -12.82 7.38 -37.96
N THR A 720 -13.21 7.27 -39.22
CA THR A 720 -14.28 8.08 -39.82
C THR A 720 -15.69 7.51 -39.57
N THR A 721 -15.80 6.40 -38.84
CA THR A 721 -17.08 5.71 -38.57
C THR A 721 -17.75 6.21 -37.29
N THR A 722 -16.96 6.68 -36.33
CA THR A 722 -17.46 7.20 -35.04
C THR A 722 -17.80 8.69 -35.11
N ALA A 723 -18.72 9.12 -34.24
CA ALA A 723 -18.98 10.53 -33.95
C ALA A 723 -19.00 10.69 -32.42
N PRO A 724 -18.10 11.50 -31.81
CA PRO A 724 -17.09 12.34 -32.47
C PRO A 724 -15.97 11.56 -33.16
N TYR A 725 -15.23 12.26 -34.03
CA TYR A 725 -14.06 11.78 -34.74
C TYR A 725 -13.02 11.27 -33.75
N SER A 726 -12.37 10.17 -34.10
CA SER A 726 -11.22 9.65 -33.37
C SER A 726 -10.17 9.11 -34.33
N ALA A 727 -8.96 8.92 -33.84
CA ALA A 727 -7.95 8.12 -34.50
C ALA A 727 -7.52 7.01 -33.54
N SER A 728 -6.94 5.95 -34.09
CA SER A 728 -6.17 4.96 -33.34
C SER A 728 -4.69 5.08 -33.69
N TYR A 729 -3.81 4.53 -32.86
CA TYR A 729 -2.38 4.48 -33.15
C TYR A 729 -1.82 3.07 -33.02
N SER A 730 -0.77 2.80 -33.78
CA SER A 730 -0.01 1.55 -33.74
C SER A 730 1.48 1.86 -33.53
N LEU A 731 2.19 1.01 -32.79
CA LEU A 731 3.63 1.10 -32.55
C LEU A 731 4.32 -0.08 -33.22
N ARG A 732 5.23 0.21 -34.14
CA ARG A 732 6.05 -0.79 -34.86
C ARG A 732 7.52 -0.67 -34.48
N ASN A 733 8.18 -1.80 -34.27
CA ASN A 733 9.65 -1.84 -34.23
C ASN A 733 10.17 -1.96 -35.67
N ASN A 734 11.03 -1.03 -36.10
CA ASN A 734 11.48 -0.95 -37.49
C ASN A 734 12.49 -2.05 -37.86
N ARG A 735 13.21 -2.61 -36.88
CA ARG A 735 14.16 -3.70 -37.12
C ARG A 735 13.44 -5.03 -37.32
N THR A 736 12.46 -5.35 -36.47
CA THR A 736 11.73 -6.63 -36.53
C THR A 736 10.54 -6.59 -37.48
N GLY A 737 9.96 -5.41 -37.71
CA GLY A 737 8.71 -5.24 -38.46
C GLY A 737 7.45 -5.54 -37.65
N GLU A 738 7.57 -5.91 -36.37
CA GLU A 738 6.47 -6.30 -35.51
C GLU A 738 5.71 -5.08 -34.96
N TYR A 739 4.37 -5.18 -34.92
CA TYR A 739 3.52 -4.23 -34.21
C TYR A 739 3.38 -4.64 -32.74
N LEU A 740 4.00 -3.86 -31.86
CA LEU A 740 4.02 -4.09 -30.42
C LEU A 740 2.75 -3.54 -29.74
N ILE A 741 2.14 -2.52 -30.36
CA ILE A 741 0.80 -2.00 -30.08
C ILE A 741 0.08 -1.84 -31.41
N SER A 742 -1.19 -2.26 -31.49
CA SER A 742 -1.99 -2.19 -32.72
C SER A 742 -3.35 -1.54 -32.45
N ASP A 743 -3.71 -0.57 -33.30
CA ASP A 743 -5.01 0.13 -33.33
C ASP A 743 -5.52 0.60 -31.95
N SER A 744 -4.61 1.08 -31.09
CA SER A 744 -4.92 1.55 -29.75
C SER A 744 -5.65 2.89 -29.78
N LYS A 745 -6.71 3.01 -28.97
CA LYS A 745 -7.42 4.28 -28.69
C LYS A 745 -7.11 4.84 -27.31
N SER A 746 -6.11 4.29 -26.61
CA SER A 746 -5.73 4.70 -25.26
C SER A 746 -4.67 5.80 -25.32
N TYR A 747 -5.10 7.05 -25.20
CA TYR A 747 -4.22 8.22 -25.22
C TYR A 747 -3.80 8.62 -23.80
N ASN A 748 -2.49 8.72 -23.57
CA ASN A 748 -1.91 9.19 -22.32
C ASN A 748 -0.58 9.89 -22.62
N PHE A 749 -0.46 11.18 -22.25
CA PHE A 749 0.75 11.98 -22.44
C PHE A 749 1.41 12.41 -21.14
N ASP A 750 0.88 11.96 -20.00
CA ASP A 750 1.47 12.23 -18.71
C ASP A 750 2.75 11.41 -18.55
N THR A 751 3.83 12.11 -18.22
CA THR A 751 5.15 11.51 -18.03
C THR A 751 5.41 11.11 -16.57
N THR A 752 4.48 11.43 -15.67
CA THR A 752 4.48 11.01 -14.27
C THR A 752 3.65 9.74 -14.05
N ASP A 753 2.76 9.40 -14.98
CA ASP A 753 2.01 8.15 -14.98
C ASP A 753 2.83 7.01 -15.59
N TYR A 754 3.16 6.00 -14.78
CA TYR A 754 3.92 4.81 -15.19
C TYR A 754 3.03 3.58 -15.41
N SER A 755 1.73 3.76 -15.59
CA SER A 755 0.85 2.69 -16.04
C SER A 755 0.85 2.51 -17.56
N GLY A 756 0.35 1.37 -18.01
CA GLY A 756 0.20 0.99 -19.41
C GLY A 756 1.17 -0.10 -19.86
N LYS A 757 0.95 -0.61 -21.08
CA LYS A 757 1.68 -1.76 -21.63
C LYS A 757 3.17 -1.46 -21.76
N LEU A 758 3.98 -2.21 -21.01
CA LEU A 758 5.44 -2.18 -21.17
C LEU A 758 5.83 -2.84 -22.50
N THR A 759 6.64 -2.14 -23.29
CA THR A 759 7.05 -2.58 -24.62
C THR A 759 8.55 -2.45 -24.75
N GLU A 760 9.26 -3.58 -24.80
CA GLU A 760 10.73 -3.63 -24.96
C GLU A 760 11.45 -2.60 -24.05
N GLY A 761 11.09 -2.59 -22.75
CA GLY A 761 11.70 -1.70 -21.75
C GLY A 761 11.12 -0.28 -21.61
N PHE A 762 10.18 0.15 -22.45
CA PHE A 762 9.58 1.50 -22.37
C PHE A 762 8.05 1.52 -22.42
N LEU A 763 7.47 2.64 -21.96
CA LEU A 763 6.07 3.00 -22.16
C LEU A 763 5.94 4.00 -23.29
N LEU A 764 5.01 3.75 -24.22
CA LEU A 764 4.62 4.75 -25.20
C LEU A 764 3.63 5.75 -24.58
N LYS A 765 3.87 7.04 -24.77
CA LYS A 765 2.99 8.13 -24.34
C LYS A 765 2.53 8.95 -25.53
N VAL A 766 1.25 8.89 -25.84
CA VAL A 766 0.62 9.52 -27.01
C VAL A 766 -0.38 10.58 -26.55
N LYS A 767 -0.21 11.81 -26.99
CA LYS A 767 -1.13 12.91 -26.73
C LYS A 767 -2.35 12.80 -27.61
N ASN A 768 -3.54 12.84 -27.02
CA ASN A 768 -4.78 12.92 -27.79
C ASN A 768 -4.88 14.27 -28.51
N VAL A 769 -5.55 14.27 -29.67
CA VAL A 769 -5.84 15.48 -30.44
C VAL A 769 -7.33 15.54 -30.72
N THR A 770 -8.01 16.51 -30.11
CA THR A 770 -9.42 16.78 -30.39
C THR A 770 -9.50 17.80 -31.54
N PRO A 771 -10.09 17.44 -32.70
CA PRO A 771 -10.21 18.37 -33.82
C PRO A 771 -11.12 19.55 -33.46
N LEU A 772 -10.78 20.73 -33.97
CA LEU A 772 -11.56 21.95 -33.77
C LEU A 772 -11.61 22.78 -35.06
N VAL A 773 -12.78 23.34 -35.32
CA VAL A 773 -13.03 24.28 -36.41
C VAL A 773 -12.79 25.73 -35.94
N ALA A 774 -12.52 26.64 -36.87
CA ALA A 774 -12.33 28.05 -36.53
C ALA A 774 -13.59 28.69 -35.95
N ASN A 775 -13.46 29.32 -34.79
CA ASN A 775 -14.51 30.16 -34.23
C ASN A 775 -14.60 31.50 -35.00
N VAL A 776 -15.62 32.32 -34.68
CA VAL A 776 -15.88 33.59 -35.35
C VAL A 776 -14.73 34.60 -35.31
N THR A 777 -13.85 34.57 -34.30
CA THR A 777 -12.72 35.51 -34.21
C THR A 777 -11.51 35.05 -35.01
N GLN A 778 -11.44 33.76 -35.35
CA GLN A 778 -10.40 33.17 -36.17
C GLN A 778 -10.71 33.27 -37.68
N GLN A 779 -11.97 33.48 -38.04
CA GLN A 779 -12.39 33.75 -39.42
C GLN A 779 -12.13 35.23 -39.76
N THR A 780 -11.38 35.48 -40.82
CA THR A 780 -10.86 36.83 -41.12
C THR A 780 -11.27 37.34 -42.49
N TYR A 781 -11.42 38.66 -42.61
CA TYR A 781 -11.60 39.33 -43.89
C TYR A 781 -10.40 40.23 -44.16
N THR A 782 -9.84 40.19 -45.37
CA THR A 782 -8.66 40.96 -45.75
C THR A 782 -8.89 41.74 -47.05
N PRO A 783 -8.60 43.05 -47.07
CA PRO A 783 -8.22 43.88 -45.92
C PRO A 783 -9.44 44.15 -45.00
N ALA A 784 -9.21 44.31 -43.70
CA ALA A 784 -10.29 44.34 -42.70
C ALA A 784 -11.22 45.56 -42.85
N GLU A 785 -10.68 46.67 -43.35
CA GLU A 785 -11.40 47.90 -43.66
C GLU A 785 -12.42 47.75 -44.81
N ASN A 786 -12.24 46.77 -45.70
CA ASN A 786 -13.15 46.50 -46.81
C ASN A 786 -14.35 45.62 -46.41
N LYS A 787 -14.50 45.27 -45.13
CA LYS A 787 -15.56 44.38 -44.65
C LYS A 787 -16.94 44.97 -45.00
N TRP A 788 -17.65 44.31 -45.90
CA TRP A 788 -18.95 44.72 -46.44
C TRP A 788 -20.15 43.98 -45.81
N PHE A 789 -19.89 43.04 -44.90
CA PHE A 789 -20.89 42.24 -44.20
C PHE A 789 -20.89 42.53 -42.69
N LYS A 790 -22.01 42.18 -42.03
CA LYS A 790 -22.25 42.28 -40.59
C LYS A 790 -21.25 41.44 -39.80
N ASN A 791 -21.13 41.70 -38.50
CA ASN A 791 -20.26 40.88 -37.66
C ASN A 791 -20.69 39.39 -37.68
N LEU A 792 -19.68 38.52 -37.62
CA LEU A 792 -19.86 37.07 -37.58
C LEU A 792 -20.46 36.66 -36.22
N ASP A 793 -21.40 35.73 -36.28
CA ASP A 793 -22.17 35.20 -35.15
C ASP A 793 -22.82 33.89 -35.59
N LEU A 794 -22.16 32.78 -35.23
CA LEU A 794 -22.63 31.42 -35.54
C LEU A 794 -23.75 30.95 -34.59
N THR A 795 -24.05 31.70 -33.52
CA THR A 795 -24.95 31.22 -32.45
C THR A 795 -26.40 31.66 -32.63
N HIS A 796 -26.64 32.88 -33.12
CA HIS A 796 -27.99 33.41 -33.26
C HIS A 796 -28.40 33.67 -34.72
N ASN A 797 -27.44 33.90 -35.61
CA ASN A 797 -27.70 34.45 -36.94
C ASN A 797 -27.03 33.65 -38.08
N ASN A 798 -26.32 32.56 -37.78
CA ASN A 798 -25.57 31.73 -38.74
C ASN A 798 -24.64 32.57 -39.65
N HIS A 799 -24.03 33.63 -39.10
CA HIS A 799 -23.09 34.48 -39.82
C HIS A 799 -21.67 33.94 -39.67
N GLY A 800 -21.03 33.59 -40.79
CA GLY A 800 -19.70 32.99 -40.86
C GLY A 800 -19.75 31.60 -41.49
N ALA A 801 -18.61 30.91 -41.44
CA ALA A 801 -18.48 29.54 -41.92
C ALA A 801 -18.87 28.53 -40.83
N GLU A 802 -19.84 27.69 -41.14
CA GLU A 802 -20.31 26.56 -40.34
C GLU A 802 -19.74 25.27 -40.92
N TYR A 803 -19.11 24.45 -40.07
CA TYR A 803 -18.67 23.12 -40.48
C TYR A 803 -19.87 22.20 -40.71
N CYS A 804 -19.86 21.50 -41.83
CA CYS A 804 -21.01 20.70 -42.26
C CYS A 804 -20.94 19.24 -41.83
N GLY A 805 -19.80 18.73 -41.35
CA GLY A 805 -19.70 17.36 -40.85
C GLY A 805 -20.33 17.18 -39.46
N LYS A 806 -20.49 15.91 -39.06
CA LYS A 806 -21.15 15.51 -37.78
C LYS A 806 -20.20 15.01 -36.69
N ASP A 807 -18.90 15.02 -36.97
CA ASP A 807 -17.89 14.28 -36.22
C ASP A 807 -16.99 15.18 -35.37
N ILE A 808 -17.36 16.44 -35.14
CA ILE A 808 -16.66 17.34 -34.21
C ILE A 808 -17.59 17.67 -33.05
N THR A 809 -17.13 17.46 -31.82
CA THR A 809 -17.91 17.70 -30.60
C THR A 809 -18.35 19.16 -30.52
N GLY A 810 -19.64 19.38 -30.24
CA GLY A 810 -20.22 20.72 -30.08
C GLY A 810 -20.61 21.41 -31.38
N ILE A 811 -20.61 20.69 -32.51
CA ILE A 811 -21.08 21.20 -33.80
C ILE A 811 -22.39 20.49 -34.20
N ASP A 812 -23.46 21.27 -34.34
CA ASP A 812 -24.80 20.77 -34.69
C ASP A 812 -25.07 20.76 -36.20
N GLY A 813 -24.07 21.11 -37.02
CA GLY A 813 -24.20 21.27 -38.47
C GLY A 813 -24.60 22.69 -38.87
N SER A 814 -25.04 22.87 -40.11
CA SER A 814 -25.39 24.22 -40.58
C SER A 814 -26.79 24.63 -40.12
N GLY A 815 -26.87 25.66 -39.29
CA GLY A 815 -28.12 26.26 -38.82
C GLY A 815 -28.96 26.82 -39.97
N MET A 816 -28.32 27.32 -41.04
CA MET A 816 -29.00 27.81 -42.23
C MET A 816 -29.86 26.75 -42.93
N PHE A 817 -29.49 25.48 -42.77
CA PHE A 817 -30.18 24.34 -43.39
C PHE A 817 -30.95 23.48 -42.39
N GLY A 818 -31.27 24.03 -41.21
CA GLY A 818 -31.97 23.33 -40.14
C GLY A 818 -31.11 22.23 -39.50
N ASN A 819 -29.87 22.58 -39.16
CA ASN A 819 -28.88 21.71 -38.53
C ASN A 819 -28.58 20.45 -39.36
N LYS A 820 -28.63 20.58 -40.70
CA LYS A 820 -28.24 19.50 -41.59
C LYS A 820 -26.74 19.31 -41.56
N GLN A 821 -26.34 18.05 -41.62
CA GLN A 821 -24.94 17.64 -41.63
C GLN A 821 -24.69 16.69 -42.79
N SER A 822 -23.54 16.86 -43.43
CA SER A 822 -22.96 15.88 -44.32
C SER A 822 -22.59 14.63 -43.54
N THR A 823 -23.00 13.47 -44.06
CA THR A 823 -22.66 12.17 -43.50
C THR A 823 -21.29 11.68 -43.97
N ILE A 824 -20.73 12.32 -45.00
CA ILE A 824 -19.47 11.93 -45.65
C ILE A 824 -18.33 12.93 -45.44
N MET A 825 -18.63 14.19 -45.12
CA MET A 825 -17.61 15.15 -44.66
C MET A 825 -17.14 14.73 -43.27
N LYS A 826 -15.82 14.69 -43.08
CA LYS A 826 -15.16 14.18 -41.88
C LYS A 826 -14.02 15.10 -41.45
N ALA A 827 -13.71 15.10 -40.16
CA ALA A 827 -12.71 16.00 -39.59
C ALA A 827 -11.31 15.84 -40.20
N ASN A 828 -10.94 14.64 -40.67
CA ASN A 828 -9.67 14.39 -41.37
C ASN A 828 -9.58 15.07 -42.75
N LEU A 829 -10.72 15.44 -43.34
CA LEU A 829 -10.81 16.15 -44.62
C LEU A 829 -10.85 17.68 -44.46
N LEU A 830 -10.81 18.21 -43.22
CA LEU A 830 -10.80 19.65 -43.00
C LEU A 830 -9.61 20.32 -43.67
N ARG A 831 -9.87 21.43 -44.36
CA ARG A 831 -8.86 22.30 -44.96
C ARG A 831 -9.16 23.76 -44.65
N ALA A 832 -8.11 24.56 -44.53
CA ALA A 832 -8.27 26.01 -44.51
C ALA A 832 -8.66 26.51 -45.91
N ILE A 833 -9.70 27.34 -45.99
CA ILE A 833 -10.22 27.86 -47.26
C ILE A 833 -10.20 29.39 -47.32
N GLU A 834 -10.20 29.90 -48.54
CA GLU A 834 -10.35 31.32 -48.90
C GLU A 834 -11.50 31.47 -49.89
N VAL A 835 -12.41 32.40 -49.60
CA VAL A 835 -13.35 32.95 -50.59
C VAL A 835 -12.73 34.23 -51.13
N ARG A 836 -12.34 34.22 -52.39
CA ARG A 836 -11.68 35.33 -53.09
C ARG A 836 -12.72 36.09 -53.92
N PHE A 837 -13.03 37.32 -53.53
CA PHE A 837 -14.08 38.13 -54.13
C PHE A 837 -13.59 38.98 -55.31
N GLY A 838 -14.47 39.23 -56.28
CA GLY A 838 -14.20 39.97 -57.52
C GLY A 838 -13.37 39.22 -58.56
N GLN A 839 -13.07 37.94 -58.32
CA GLN A 839 -12.56 36.99 -59.29
C GLN A 839 -13.76 36.24 -59.89
N PRO A 840 -13.98 36.25 -61.22
CA PRO A 840 -15.11 35.53 -61.81
C PRO A 840 -14.95 34.01 -61.59
N GLY A 841 -16.00 33.40 -61.06
CA GLY A 841 -16.12 31.95 -60.87
C GLY A 841 -17.48 31.44 -61.31
N LYS A 842 -17.74 30.14 -61.12
CA LYS A 842 -19.06 29.54 -61.36
C LYS A 842 -19.47 28.67 -60.19
N ALA A 843 -20.77 28.60 -59.90
CA ALA A 843 -21.31 27.84 -58.78
C ALA A 843 -22.60 27.10 -59.14
N TYR A 844 -22.84 25.99 -58.44
CA TYR A 844 -24.08 25.21 -58.50
C TYR A 844 -25.21 25.92 -57.76
N ARG A 845 -26.29 26.21 -58.47
CA ARG A 845 -27.44 26.94 -57.99
C ARG A 845 -28.56 26.00 -57.56
N TYR A 846 -28.97 26.11 -56.29
CA TYR A 846 -30.06 25.31 -55.72
C TYR A 846 -31.24 26.20 -55.33
N MET A 847 -32.46 25.68 -55.48
CA MET A 847 -33.68 26.46 -55.31
C MET A 847 -34.46 25.98 -54.09
N ASN A 848 -34.70 26.90 -53.16
CA ASN A 848 -35.54 26.68 -51.99
C ASN A 848 -36.97 27.19 -52.22
N GLY A 849 -37.99 26.39 -51.83
CA GLY A 849 -39.38 26.85 -51.88
C GLY A 849 -40.14 26.59 -53.19
N PHE A 850 -39.57 25.86 -54.15
CA PHE A 850 -40.20 25.60 -55.46
C PHE A 850 -40.88 24.22 -55.56
N VAL A 851 -40.22 23.16 -55.08
CA VAL A 851 -40.66 21.77 -55.30
C VAL A 851 -41.38 21.23 -54.07
N GLY A 852 -42.61 20.71 -54.23
CA GLY A 852 -43.39 20.15 -53.13
C GLY A 852 -44.90 20.37 -53.30
N THR A 853 -45.70 19.71 -52.46
CA THR A 853 -47.17 19.75 -52.53
C THR A 853 -47.78 20.82 -51.62
N SER A 854 -47.04 21.31 -50.61
CA SER A 854 -47.46 22.32 -49.63
C SER A 854 -46.37 23.38 -49.42
N ALA A 855 -46.72 24.53 -48.84
CA ALA A 855 -45.73 25.57 -48.51
C ALA A 855 -44.63 25.04 -47.57
N ASN A 856 -44.99 24.26 -46.54
CA ASN A 856 -44.01 23.68 -45.61
C ASN A 856 -43.10 22.66 -46.27
N SER A 857 -43.63 21.78 -47.14
CA SER A 857 -42.79 20.81 -47.87
C SER A 857 -41.86 21.51 -48.86
N ARG A 858 -42.32 22.58 -49.53
CA ARG A 858 -41.50 23.40 -50.44
C ARG A 858 -40.34 24.10 -49.75
N ARG A 859 -40.59 24.71 -48.58
CA ARG A 859 -39.56 25.39 -47.77
C ARG A 859 -38.44 24.44 -47.32
N ASN A 860 -38.72 23.14 -47.26
CA ASN A 860 -37.75 22.10 -46.92
C ASN A 860 -37.29 21.33 -48.17
N THR A 861 -37.10 21.99 -49.31
CA THR A 861 -36.47 21.42 -50.52
C THR A 861 -35.39 22.35 -51.03
N TYR A 862 -34.34 21.82 -51.66
CA TYR A 862 -33.21 22.59 -52.17
C TYR A 862 -32.76 22.03 -53.51
N ARG A 863 -33.65 22.11 -54.50
CA ARG A 863 -33.51 21.41 -55.78
C ARG A 863 -32.56 22.16 -56.71
N TYR A 864 -31.61 21.47 -57.33
CA TYR A 864 -30.76 22.03 -58.38
C TYR A 864 -31.60 22.71 -59.47
N ALA A 865 -31.24 23.93 -59.85
CA ALA A 865 -32.10 24.82 -60.64
C ALA A 865 -32.52 24.25 -62.00
N ALA A 866 -31.68 23.42 -62.65
CA ALA A 866 -32.05 22.74 -63.90
C ALA A 866 -33.19 21.71 -63.74
N GLY A 867 -33.39 21.21 -62.51
CA GLY A 867 -34.44 20.25 -62.17
C GLY A 867 -35.79 20.88 -61.80
N ILE A 868 -35.92 22.20 -61.87
CA ILE A 868 -37.19 22.91 -61.70
C ILE A 868 -38.01 22.78 -62.98
N ARG A 869 -39.29 22.41 -62.84
CA ARG A 869 -40.19 22.24 -63.99
C ARG A 869 -41.07 23.48 -64.18
N PRO A 870 -41.68 23.69 -65.37
CA PRO A 870 -42.50 24.88 -65.60
C PRO A 870 -43.70 24.98 -64.66
N ILE A 871 -44.23 23.84 -64.20
CA ILE A 871 -45.32 23.80 -63.22
C ILE A 871 -44.88 24.35 -61.86
N ASP A 872 -43.60 24.23 -61.50
CA ASP A 872 -43.08 24.61 -60.19
C ASP A 872 -42.83 26.14 -60.09
N THR A 873 -42.77 26.85 -61.22
CA THR A 873 -42.59 28.32 -61.31
C THR A 873 -43.89 29.12 -61.42
N LEU A 874 -45.05 28.48 -61.25
CA LEU A 874 -46.32 29.19 -61.17
C LEU A 874 -46.37 30.08 -59.92
N SER A 875 -47.06 31.22 -59.99
CA SER A 875 -47.26 32.12 -58.83
C SER A 875 -48.03 31.46 -57.67
N SER A 876 -48.77 30.39 -57.94
CA SER A 876 -49.41 29.52 -56.94
C SER A 876 -48.48 28.41 -56.41
N ARG A 877 -47.18 28.46 -56.72
CA ARG A 877 -46.13 27.56 -56.26
C ARG A 877 -44.84 28.32 -55.90
N GLY A 878 -43.79 28.25 -56.71
CA GLY A 878 -42.51 28.92 -56.43
C GLY A 878 -42.40 30.34 -57.00
N GLY A 879 -43.30 30.73 -57.90
CA GLY A 879 -43.25 32.02 -58.58
C GLY A 879 -42.17 32.09 -59.66
N ALA A 880 -42.04 33.28 -60.25
CA ALA A 880 -41.10 33.52 -61.34
C ALA A 880 -39.64 33.32 -60.88
N MET A 881 -38.83 32.80 -61.80
CA MET A 881 -37.42 32.45 -61.57
C MET A 881 -36.58 33.01 -62.72
N GLY A 882 -35.57 33.81 -62.39
CA GLY A 882 -34.56 34.27 -63.34
C GLY A 882 -33.65 33.13 -63.76
N LYS A 883 -33.11 33.18 -65.00
CA LYS A 883 -32.24 32.13 -65.58
C LYS A 883 -32.82 30.71 -65.41
N TYR A 884 -34.12 30.53 -65.71
CA TYR A 884 -34.82 29.26 -65.58
C TYR A 884 -34.10 28.12 -66.34
N GLY A 885 -33.98 26.94 -65.72
CA GLY A 885 -33.30 25.77 -66.30
C GLY A 885 -31.76 25.83 -66.25
N ILE A 886 -31.17 26.95 -65.83
CA ILE A 886 -29.72 27.13 -65.72
C ILE A 886 -29.31 26.95 -64.27
N GLY A 887 -28.60 25.85 -63.99
CA GLY A 887 -28.14 25.52 -62.64
C GLY A 887 -26.67 25.77 -62.36
N TYR A 888 -25.85 26.04 -63.37
CA TYR A 888 -24.44 26.40 -63.19
C TYR A 888 -24.24 27.82 -63.72
N VAL A 889 -24.01 28.77 -62.82
CA VAL A 889 -24.06 30.21 -63.13
C VAL A 889 -22.79 30.91 -62.69
N ASP A 890 -22.49 32.04 -63.34
CA ASP A 890 -21.37 32.89 -62.95
C ASP A 890 -21.64 33.53 -61.57
N VAL A 891 -20.62 33.52 -60.71
CA VAL A 891 -20.62 34.14 -59.39
C VAL A 891 -19.41 35.06 -59.25
N PRO A 892 -19.49 36.12 -58.43
CA PRO A 892 -18.42 37.09 -58.32
C PRO A 892 -17.33 36.69 -57.30
N PHE A 893 -17.18 35.39 -57.04
CA PHE A 893 -16.18 34.86 -56.14
C PHE A 893 -15.65 33.52 -56.64
N GLN A 894 -14.47 33.17 -56.15
CA GLN A 894 -13.93 31.82 -56.23
C GLN A 894 -13.70 31.30 -54.82
N VAL A 895 -13.80 29.98 -54.62
CA VAL A 895 -13.43 29.32 -53.36
C VAL A 895 -12.17 28.51 -53.59
N TRP A 896 -11.22 28.60 -52.68
CA TRP A 896 -9.93 27.94 -52.77
C TRP A 896 -9.60 27.25 -51.46
N VAL A 897 -9.02 26.05 -51.51
CA VAL A 897 -8.16 25.60 -50.43
C VAL A 897 -6.92 26.49 -50.44
N LYS A 898 -6.57 27.06 -49.29
CA LYS A 898 -5.28 27.71 -49.06
C LYS A 898 -4.79 27.27 -47.69
N ASP A 899 -4.28 26.05 -47.66
CA ASP A 899 -3.89 25.36 -46.46
C ASP A 899 -2.36 25.27 -46.36
N SER A 900 -1.77 26.23 -45.64
CA SER A 900 -0.32 26.25 -45.43
C SER A 900 0.19 25.09 -44.59
N VAL A 901 -0.69 24.41 -43.85
CA VAL A 901 -0.32 23.25 -43.04
C VAL A 901 -0.11 22.06 -43.97
N TYR A 902 -1.05 21.78 -44.87
CA TYR A 902 -0.91 20.70 -45.88
C TYR A 902 -0.07 21.09 -47.11
N GLY A 903 0.29 22.36 -47.25
CA GLY A 903 0.94 22.88 -48.46
C GLY A 903 0.03 22.86 -49.69
N GLU A 904 -1.29 22.88 -49.48
CA GLU A 904 -2.30 22.67 -50.50
C GLU A 904 -2.89 24.01 -50.97
N GLU A 905 -2.94 24.21 -52.29
CA GLU A 905 -3.67 25.31 -52.93
C GLU A 905 -4.38 24.84 -54.19
N ARG A 906 -5.70 24.84 -54.16
CA ARG A 906 -6.55 24.43 -55.29
C ARG A 906 -7.92 25.11 -55.25
N GLN A 907 -8.52 25.34 -56.41
CA GLN A 907 -9.86 25.91 -56.50
C GLN A 907 -10.92 24.83 -56.23
N LEU A 908 -11.93 25.16 -55.43
CA LEU A 908 -13.01 24.27 -55.03
C LEU A 908 -14.29 24.52 -55.83
N ALA A 909 -15.06 23.45 -56.02
CA ALA A 909 -16.45 23.53 -56.42
C ALA A 909 -17.28 24.25 -55.34
N ALA A 910 -18.12 25.18 -55.78
CA ALA A 910 -18.99 25.96 -54.89
C ALA A 910 -20.44 25.87 -55.34
N GLY A 911 -21.35 26.03 -54.40
CA GLY A 911 -22.78 26.20 -54.65
C GLY A 911 -23.34 27.40 -53.91
N PHE A 912 -24.56 27.79 -54.25
CA PHE A 912 -25.36 28.71 -53.45
C PHE A 912 -26.84 28.42 -53.62
N VAL A 913 -27.65 28.98 -52.74
CA VAL A 913 -29.10 28.74 -52.72
C VAL A 913 -29.85 30.02 -53.01
N GLU A 914 -30.93 29.92 -53.77
CA GLU A 914 -31.87 31.00 -53.99
C GLU A 914 -33.27 30.59 -53.55
N LYS A 915 -33.94 31.49 -52.85
CA LYS A 915 -35.24 31.22 -52.26
C LYS A 915 -36.36 31.80 -53.11
N SER A 916 -37.48 31.07 -53.18
CA SER A 916 -38.69 31.50 -53.86
C SER A 916 -39.20 32.84 -53.33
N THR A 917 -39.68 33.70 -54.24
CA THR A 917 -40.42 34.93 -53.89
C THR A 917 -41.76 34.60 -53.23
N THR A 918 -42.38 33.51 -53.66
CA THR A 918 -43.76 33.14 -53.28
C THR A 918 -43.78 32.58 -51.86
N TRP A 919 -44.44 33.29 -50.94
CA TRP A 919 -44.56 33.00 -49.49
C TRP A 919 -43.27 33.06 -48.67
N PHE A 920 -42.11 33.22 -49.29
CA PHE A 920 -40.81 33.09 -48.62
C PHE A 920 -39.88 34.29 -48.78
N GLY A 921 -40.23 35.26 -49.63
CA GLY A 921 -39.58 36.57 -49.70
C GLY A 921 -38.15 36.57 -50.27
N GLY A 922 -37.75 35.54 -51.01
CA GLY A 922 -36.43 35.49 -51.66
C GLY A 922 -36.37 36.25 -53.00
N ASN A 923 -35.20 36.27 -53.64
CA ASN A 923 -34.95 36.91 -54.93
C ASN A 923 -34.25 35.93 -55.91
N PRO A 924 -34.99 35.00 -56.54
CA PRO A 924 -34.41 33.94 -57.35
C PRO A 924 -34.02 34.41 -58.76
N ASP A 925 -33.13 35.41 -58.88
CA ASP A 925 -32.74 36.04 -60.14
C ASP A 925 -31.58 35.36 -60.90
N GLY A 926 -30.88 34.43 -60.25
CA GLY A 926 -29.75 33.68 -60.80
C GLY A 926 -28.40 34.39 -60.66
N SER A 927 -28.30 35.33 -59.73
CA SER A 927 -27.09 36.05 -59.35
C SER A 927 -26.93 35.98 -57.84
N TRP A 928 -25.76 35.59 -57.36
CA TRP A 928 -25.50 35.53 -55.92
C TRP A 928 -25.38 36.95 -55.33
N PHE A 929 -26.26 37.28 -54.40
CA PHE A 929 -26.24 38.43 -53.51
C PHE A 929 -26.98 38.12 -52.19
N PRO A 930 -26.28 38.00 -51.05
CA PRO A 930 -26.90 37.50 -49.82
C PRO A 930 -27.87 38.49 -49.13
N GLY A 931 -27.91 39.76 -49.57
CA GLY A 931 -28.75 40.78 -48.96
C GLY A 931 -28.33 41.12 -47.53
N THR A 932 -29.14 41.91 -46.83
CA THR A 932 -28.85 42.36 -45.45
C THR A 932 -29.21 41.33 -44.38
N ASP A 933 -29.83 40.21 -44.75
CA ASP A 933 -30.17 39.09 -43.87
C ASP A 933 -30.10 37.78 -44.65
N VAL A 934 -28.96 37.09 -44.50
CA VAL A 934 -28.67 35.83 -45.19
C VAL A 934 -29.57 34.68 -44.70
N THR A 935 -30.14 34.76 -43.50
CA THR A 935 -31.09 33.75 -43.01
C THR A 935 -32.45 33.87 -43.71
N SER A 936 -32.82 35.09 -44.11
CA SER A 936 -34.02 35.37 -44.88
C SER A 936 -33.84 35.06 -46.37
N SER A 937 -32.73 35.49 -46.98
CA SER A 937 -32.44 35.28 -48.42
C SER A 937 -32.04 33.84 -48.74
N LEU A 938 -31.40 33.15 -47.78
CA LEU A 938 -30.78 31.83 -47.89
C LEU A 938 -29.59 31.75 -48.87
N GLU A 939 -29.06 32.87 -49.38
CA GLU A 939 -27.95 32.82 -50.34
C GLU A 939 -26.58 32.61 -49.67
N ALA A 940 -26.48 31.51 -48.94
CA ALA A 940 -25.23 31.01 -48.39
C ALA A 940 -24.32 30.47 -49.49
N ILE A 941 -23.02 30.61 -49.31
CA ILE A 941 -22.03 29.90 -50.13
C ILE A 941 -21.85 28.50 -49.55
N ILE A 942 -21.97 27.48 -50.37
CA ILE A 942 -21.71 26.08 -50.03
C ILE A 942 -20.35 25.72 -50.63
N VAL A 943 -19.44 25.26 -49.79
CA VAL A 943 -18.07 24.90 -50.19
C VAL A 943 -17.98 23.38 -50.24
N PHE A 944 -17.92 22.79 -51.42
CA PHE A 944 -17.77 21.34 -51.59
C PHE A 944 -16.30 20.93 -51.51
N ASP A 945 -16.00 19.80 -50.86
CA ASP A 945 -14.66 19.19 -50.92
C ASP A 945 -14.47 18.46 -52.25
N ALA A 946 -14.45 19.21 -53.35
CA ALA A 946 -14.21 18.74 -54.70
C ALA A 946 -13.55 19.82 -55.54
N ASP A 947 -12.74 19.40 -56.51
CA ASP A 947 -12.08 20.34 -57.42
C ASP A 947 -13.10 21.13 -58.24
N TYR A 948 -12.74 22.37 -58.55
CA TYR A 948 -13.53 23.23 -59.43
C TYR A 948 -13.58 22.66 -60.86
N ASP A 949 -14.80 22.43 -61.37
CA ASP A 949 -15.04 22.05 -62.76
C ASP A 949 -15.68 23.21 -63.54
N PRO A 950 -14.96 23.90 -64.45
CA PRO A 950 -15.51 25.01 -65.23
C PRO A 950 -16.67 24.62 -66.16
N ALA A 951 -16.83 23.34 -66.48
CA ALA A 951 -17.93 22.82 -67.29
C ALA A 951 -19.18 22.47 -66.45
N GLY A 952 -19.06 22.33 -65.13
CA GLY A 952 -20.17 21.99 -64.23
C GLY A 952 -20.68 20.55 -64.39
N SER A 953 -19.81 19.62 -64.77
CA SER A 953 -20.13 18.23 -65.15
C SER A 953 -20.23 17.26 -63.96
N GLN A 954 -19.98 17.73 -62.74
CA GLN A 954 -20.06 16.93 -61.50
C GLN A 954 -21.51 16.52 -61.22
N ILE A 955 -21.87 15.30 -61.64
CA ILE A 955 -23.25 14.82 -61.66
C ILE A 955 -23.85 14.66 -60.26
N GLU A 956 -23.01 14.40 -59.25
CA GLU A 956 -23.40 14.34 -57.84
C GLU A 956 -24.04 15.64 -57.36
N TYR A 957 -23.63 16.79 -57.90
CA TYR A 957 -24.14 18.12 -57.53
C TYR A 957 -25.31 18.60 -58.39
N THR A 958 -25.52 17.99 -59.56
CA THR A 958 -26.53 18.42 -60.53
C THR A 958 -27.69 17.42 -60.65
N GLY A 959 -27.40 16.13 -60.64
CA GLY A 959 -28.30 15.08 -61.10
C GLY A 959 -28.52 15.15 -62.61
N GLY A 960 -29.55 14.49 -63.12
CA GLY A 960 -29.86 14.52 -64.54
C GLY A 960 -30.95 13.54 -64.95
N VAL A 961 -30.94 13.24 -66.25
CA VAL A 961 -31.85 12.29 -66.89
C VAL A 961 -31.06 11.03 -67.26
N PHE A 962 -31.54 9.87 -66.84
CA PHE A 962 -30.87 8.56 -66.97
C PHE A 962 -31.81 7.59 -67.70
N GLY A 963 -31.83 7.68 -69.03
CA GLY A 963 -32.82 6.97 -69.85
C GLY A 963 -34.21 7.60 -69.73
N THR A 964 -35.20 6.85 -69.24
CA THR A 964 -36.57 7.34 -69.00
C THR A 964 -36.77 7.94 -67.60
N ASP A 965 -35.84 7.69 -66.68
CA ASP A 965 -35.88 8.19 -65.31
C ASP A 965 -35.12 9.52 -65.18
N SER A 966 -35.49 10.35 -64.21
CA SER A 966 -34.73 11.55 -63.87
C SER A 966 -34.56 11.67 -62.35
N ALA A 967 -33.38 12.10 -61.93
CA ALA A 967 -33.07 12.39 -60.53
C ALA A 967 -32.21 13.64 -60.49
N TRP A 968 -32.78 14.71 -59.96
CA TRP A 968 -32.12 16.02 -59.86
C TRP A 968 -31.64 16.25 -58.43
N ALA A 969 -30.45 16.83 -58.30
CA ALA A 969 -29.80 17.00 -57.01
C ALA A 969 -30.63 17.85 -56.04
N ASP A 970 -30.60 17.46 -54.76
CA ASP A 970 -31.26 18.16 -53.66
C ASP A 970 -30.32 18.18 -52.46
N LEU A 971 -30.08 19.35 -51.85
CA LEU A 971 -29.15 19.47 -50.71
C LEU A 971 -29.59 18.70 -49.45
N ARG A 972 -30.76 18.07 -49.44
CA ARG A 972 -31.15 17.11 -48.40
C ARG A 972 -30.52 15.74 -48.57
N GLY A 973 -29.83 15.51 -49.70
CA GLY A 973 -29.48 14.19 -50.19
C GLY A 973 -30.56 13.67 -51.16
N TYR A 974 -30.12 12.96 -52.19
CA TYR A 974 -30.97 12.31 -53.18
C TYR A 974 -30.33 11.00 -53.66
N GLN A 975 -31.12 10.17 -54.33
CA GLN A 975 -30.67 8.90 -54.88
C GLN A 975 -30.76 8.94 -56.39
N PHE A 976 -29.73 8.40 -57.05
CA PHE A 976 -29.80 8.11 -58.48
C PHE A 976 -30.75 6.93 -58.74
N PRO A 977 -31.44 6.89 -59.90
CA PRO A 977 -32.29 5.77 -60.24
C PRO A 977 -31.44 4.50 -60.48
N PRO A 978 -31.99 3.29 -60.30
CA PRO A 978 -31.25 2.03 -60.52
C PRO A 978 -30.60 1.91 -61.91
N GLY A 979 -31.18 2.56 -62.94
CA GLY A 979 -30.67 2.57 -64.31
C GLY A 979 -29.50 3.52 -64.59
N ALA A 980 -29.02 4.29 -63.60
CA ALA A 980 -27.91 5.23 -63.76
C ALA A 980 -26.52 4.52 -63.73
N ALA A 981 -26.30 3.60 -64.69
CA ALA A 981 -25.15 2.70 -64.71
C ALA A 981 -23.77 3.39 -64.85
N THR A 982 -23.72 4.63 -65.36
CA THR A 982 -22.49 5.41 -65.55
C THR A 982 -22.08 6.22 -64.32
N VAL A 983 -22.92 6.29 -63.27
CA VAL A 983 -22.62 7.02 -62.03
C VAL A 983 -21.83 6.14 -61.08
N THR A 984 -20.70 6.63 -60.61
CA THR A 984 -19.83 5.90 -59.68
C THR A 984 -20.46 5.75 -58.30
N ASP A 985 -20.03 4.74 -57.54
CA ASP A 985 -20.54 4.55 -56.18
C ASP A 985 -20.17 5.70 -55.24
N GLU A 986 -19.02 6.34 -55.47
CA GLU A 986 -18.63 7.54 -54.74
C GLU A 986 -19.58 8.71 -55.00
N GLN A 987 -19.93 8.96 -56.27
CA GLN A 987 -20.91 9.99 -56.63
C GLN A 987 -22.29 9.68 -56.05
N LYS A 988 -22.73 8.41 -56.03
CA LYS A 988 -23.97 8.01 -55.35
C LYS A 988 -23.90 8.29 -53.84
N ARG A 989 -22.76 8.02 -53.21
CA ARG A 989 -22.54 8.25 -51.78
C ARG A 989 -22.55 9.75 -51.45
N ILE A 990 -21.91 10.57 -52.27
CA ILE A 990 -21.95 12.04 -52.17
C ILE A 990 -23.38 12.55 -52.36
N ALA A 991 -24.06 12.16 -53.44
CA ALA A 991 -25.43 12.55 -53.73
C ALA A 991 -26.42 12.19 -52.60
N ALA A 992 -26.24 11.04 -51.96
CA ALA A 992 -27.08 10.56 -50.87
C ALA A 992 -26.93 11.38 -49.57
N SER A 993 -25.79 12.05 -49.37
CA SER A 993 -25.49 12.80 -48.15
C SER A 993 -26.20 14.17 -48.16
N PRO A 994 -26.86 14.58 -47.06
CA PRO A 994 -27.30 15.97 -46.90
C PRO A 994 -26.10 16.91 -47.05
N LEU A 995 -26.27 18.05 -47.72
CA LEU A 995 -25.20 18.97 -48.11
C LEU A 995 -24.05 18.30 -48.89
N PHE A 996 -24.26 17.10 -49.45
CA PHE A 996 -23.24 16.34 -50.19
C PHE A 996 -21.95 16.16 -49.39
N ASN A 997 -20.78 16.47 -49.97
CA ASN A 997 -19.48 16.58 -49.30
C ASN A 997 -19.12 18.04 -48.97
N ALA A 998 -20.10 18.88 -48.65
CA ALA A 998 -19.80 20.24 -48.22
C ALA A 998 -18.89 20.23 -46.98
N MET A 999 -17.81 20.98 -47.05
CA MET A 999 -16.90 21.25 -45.94
C MET A 999 -17.47 22.35 -45.06
N TYR A 1000 -17.88 23.45 -45.69
CA TYR A 1000 -18.44 24.62 -45.02
C TYR A 1000 -19.70 25.15 -45.72
N VAL A 1001 -20.61 25.70 -44.93
CA VAL A 1001 -21.65 26.63 -45.37
C VAL A 1001 -21.29 28.00 -44.82
N ILE A 1002 -21.26 29.03 -45.67
CA ILE A 1002 -20.83 30.37 -45.31
C ILE A 1002 -21.99 31.35 -45.49
N GLY A 1003 -22.51 31.86 -44.38
CA GLY A 1003 -23.53 32.91 -44.36
C GLY A 1003 -22.92 34.29 -44.13
N LEU A 1004 -23.10 35.22 -45.07
CA LEU A 1004 -22.63 36.62 -44.94
C LEU A 1004 -23.78 37.58 -45.20
N SER A 1005 -24.17 38.39 -44.21
CA SER A 1005 -25.21 39.41 -44.38
C SER A 1005 -24.58 40.76 -44.70
N ALA A 1006 -24.89 41.37 -45.84
CA ALA A 1006 -24.43 42.70 -46.22
C ALA A 1006 -24.80 43.76 -45.16
N LEU A 1007 -23.97 44.81 -45.01
CA LEU A 1007 -24.24 45.90 -44.08
C LEU A 1007 -25.48 46.71 -44.48
N THR A 1008 -25.64 46.95 -45.78
CA THR A 1008 -26.78 47.65 -46.39
C THR A 1008 -27.17 46.93 -47.70
N PRO A 1009 -28.35 47.20 -48.29
CA PRO A 1009 -28.78 46.58 -49.55
C PRO A 1009 -27.87 46.86 -50.76
N THR A 1010 -26.93 47.80 -50.64
CA THR A 1010 -25.96 48.17 -51.68
C THR A 1010 -24.51 47.89 -51.28
N SER A 1011 -24.26 47.38 -50.08
CA SER A 1011 -22.91 47.03 -49.63
C SER A 1011 -22.39 45.83 -50.42
N THR A 1012 -21.17 45.94 -50.94
CA THR A 1012 -20.52 44.90 -51.74
C THR A 1012 -19.02 44.87 -51.45
N PHE A 1013 -18.36 43.78 -51.81
CA PHE A 1013 -16.91 43.60 -51.71
C PHE A 1013 -16.15 44.51 -52.69
N THR A 1014 -14.86 44.72 -52.42
CA THR A 1014 -13.91 45.24 -53.41
C THR A 1014 -13.23 44.07 -54.14
N PRO A 1015 -13.01 44.13 -55.47
CA PRO A 1015 -12.29 43.08 -56.15
C PRO A 1015 -10.89 42.85 -55.56
N GLY A 1016 -10.59 41.60 -55.21
CA GLY A 1016 -9.36 41.19 -54.53
C GLY A 1016 -9.51 40.92 -53.03
N ASP A 1017 -10.65 41.25 -52.42
CA ASP A 1017 -10.90 40.94 -51.01
C ASP A 1017 -10.97 39.43 -50.74
N ILE A 1018 -10.55 39.00 -49.54
CA ILE A 1018 -10.49 37.59 -49.15
C ILE A 1018 -11.20 37.38 -47.82
N PHE A 1019 -12.15 36.44 -47.79
CA PHE A 1019 -12.67 35.86 -46.56
C PHE A 1019 -11.98 34.52 -46.29
N ARG A 1020 -11.25 34.41 -45.19
CA ARG A 1020 -10.46 33.22 -44.85
C ARG A 1020 -11.05 32.47 -43.66
N VAL A 1021 -11.16 31.16 -43.82
CA VAL A 1021 -11.63 30.22 -42.79
C VAL A 1021 -10.48 29.25 -42.48
N PRO A 1022 -9.75 29.43 -41.37
CA PRO A 1022 -8.74 28.46 -40.95
C PRO A 1022 -9.35 27.19 -40.35
N VAL A 1023 -8.51 26.19 -40.13
CA VAL A 1023 -8.77 25.09 -39.20
C VAL A 1023 -8.09 25.41 -37.87
N ALA A 1024 -8.79 25.28 -36.74
CA ALA A 1024 -8.23 25.64 -35.45
C ALA A 1024 -7.31 24.54 -34.90
N VAL A 1025 -7.72 23.27 -34.99
CA VAL A 1025 -6.89 22.11 -34.63
C VAL A 1025 -7.16 20.98 -35.63
N TYR A 1026 -6.14 20.59 -36.39
CA TYR A 1026 -6.20 19.41 -37.25
C TYR A 1026 -6.15 18.12 -36.43
N PRO A 1027 -6.97 17.10 -36.74
CA PRO A 1027 -6.89 15.79 -36.10
C PRO A 1027 -5.64 15.02 -36.54
N TYR A 1028 -5.36 13.89 -35.88
CA TYR A 1028 -4.50 12.87 -36.47
C TYR A 1028 -5.15 12.24 -37.70
N THR A 1029 -4.37 12.06 -38.77
CA THR A 1029 -4.76 11.34 -39.98
C THR A 1029 -3.82 10.16 -40.24
N ASP A 1030 -4.06 9.42 -41.31
CA ASP A 1030 -3.22 8.31 -41.75
C ASP A 1030 -1.82 8.77 -42.19
N ASP A 1031 -1.62 10.08 -42.38
CA ASP A 1031 -0.34 10.69 -42.75
C ASP A 1031 0.54 10.98 -41.52
N ASP A 1032 -0.03 11.00 -40.31
CA ASP A 1032 0.71 11.27 -39.09
C ASP A 1032 1.59 10.07 -38.71
N VAL A 1033 2.90 10.33 -38.68
CA VAL A 1033 3.92 9.35 -38.31
C VAL A 1033 4.95 9.99 -37.38
N TYR A 1034 5.26 9.30 -36.29
CA TYR A 1034 6.33 9.69 -35.35
C TYR A 1034 7.36 8.60 -35.27
N THR A 1035 8.64 9.00 -35.15
CA THR A 1035 9.75 8.06 -34.98
C THR A 1035 10.60 8.42 -33.76
N PHE A 1036 11.11 7.40 -33.08
CA PHE A 1036 12.09 7.55 -32.01
C PHE A 1036 13.02 6.34 -31.98
N SER A 1037 14.17 6.45 -31.32
CA SER A 1037 15.05 5.30 -31.10
C SER A 1037 15.34 5.15 -29.61
N THR A 1038 15.48 3.90 -29.16
CA THR A 1038 15.95 3.59 -27.80
C THR A 1038 17.47 3.42 -27.80
N ARG A 1039 18.08 3.32 -26.61
CA ARG A 1039 19.49 2.98 -26.45
C ARG A 1039 19.56 1.57 -25.89
N LYS A 1040 20.29 0.68 -26.56
CA LYS A 1040 20.41 -0.72 -26.11
C LYS A 1040 20.93 -0.76 -24.68
N GLY A 1041 20.23 -1.47 -23.79
CA GLY A 1041 20.61 -1.58 -22.37
C GLY A 1041 20.54 -0.26 -21.56
N GLY A 1042 20.14 0.86 -22.17
CA GLY A 1042 20.29 2.20 -21.59
C GLY A 1042 21.75 2.66 -21.43
N ASP A 1043 22.69 2.00 -22.13
CA ASP A 1043 24.13 2.24 -21.97
C ASP A 1043 24.52 3.69 -22.25
N LEU A 1044 25.39 4.21 -21.39
CA LEU A 1044 26.11 5.46 -21.66
C LEU A 1044 27.16 5.24 -22.75
N THR A 1045 27.26 6.20 -23.66
CA THR A 1045 28.34 6.29 -24.65
C THR A 1045 29.70 6.44 -23.96
N LEU A 1046 30.78 6.11 -24.66
CA LEU A 1046 32.14 6.27 -24.11
C LEU A 1046 32.42 7.74 -23.73
N GLU A 1047 31.91 8.68 -24.52
CA GLU A 1047 31.98 10.11 -24.28
C GLU A 1047 31.24 10.51 -23.00
N GLU A 1048 29.98 10.07 -22.81
CA GLU A 1048 29.22 10.33 -21.58
C GLU A 1048 29.90 9.71 -20.34
N LYS A 1049 30.46 8.50 -20.47
CA LYS A 1049 31.24 7.87 -19.39
C LYS A 1049 32.52 8.66 -19.07
N LYS A 1050 33.20 9.22 -20.08
CA LYS A 1050 34.36 10.13 -19.88
C LYS A 1050 33.95 11.42 -19.20
N GLU A 1051 32.81 12.02 -19.56
CA GLU A 1051 32.29 13.21 -18.88
C GLU A 1051 31.96 12.94 -17.40
N LEU A 1052 31.46 11.74 -17.06
CA LEU A 1052 31.30 11.32 -15.67
C LEU A 1052 32.64 11.15 -14.95
N PHE A 1053 33.64 10.58 -15.63
CA PHE A 1053 35.00 10.48 -15.09
C PHE A 1053 35.62 11.86 -14.82
N GLU A 1054 35.38 12.84 -15.70
CA GLU A 1054 35.78 14.24 -15.50
C GLU A 1054 35.06 14.91 -14.32
N LYS A 1055 34.05 14.27 -13.73
CA LYS A 1055 33.41 14.69 -12.48
C LYS A 1055 33.93 13.95 -11.25
N VAL A 1056 34.89 13.03 -11.37
CA VAL A 1056 35.51 12.34 -10.23
C VAL A 1056 36.00 13.35 -9.20
N ASN A 1057 35.61 13.17 -7.94
CA ASN A 1057 35.97 14.10 -6.87
C ASN A 1057 36.14 13.35 -5.55
N VAL A 1058 36.52 14.07 -4.50
CA VAL A 1058 36.71 13.53 -3.14
C VAL A 1058 36.07 14.43 -2.10
N PHE A 1059 35.34 13.83 -1.16
CA PHE A 1059 34.65 14.56 -0.08
C PHE A 1059 34.71 13.81 1.26
N PRO A 1060 34.58 14.50 2.41
CA PRO A 1060 34.68 15.95 2.53
C PRO A 1060 36.11 16.43 2.23
N ASN A 1061 36.24 17.58 1.57
CA ASN A 1061 37.52 18.17 1.19
C ASN A 1061 37.47 19.71 1.36
N PRO A 1062 38.18 20.29 2.35
CA PRO A 1062 39.06 19.61 3.29
C PRO A 1062 38.27 18.71 4.28
N PHE A 1063 38.89 17.60 4.69
CA PHE A 1063 38.39 16.72 5.74
C PHE A 1063 38.74 17.33 7.11
N PHE A 1064 37.72 17.45 7.97
CA PHE A 1064 37.87 17.79 9.38
C PHE A 1064 37.39 16.63 10.22
N ALA A 1065 38.22 16.16 11.15
CA ALA A 1065 37.91 15.06 12.06
C ALA A 1065 36.78 15.34 13.09
N ASN A 1066 36.00 16.42 12.93
CA ASN A 1066 34.87 16.77 13.79
C ASN A 1066 33.72 17.41 12.96
N ASN A 1067 33.29 16.74 11.88
CA ASN A 1067 32.29 17.30 10.96
C ASN A 1067 30.86 16.88 11.34
N THR A 1068 30.08 17.84 11.84
CA THR A 1068 28.70 17.61 12.28
C THR A 1068 27.72 17.29 11.15
N ARG A 1069 28.04 17.60 9.89
CA ARG A 1069 27.16 17.30 8.74
C ARG A 1069 27.04 15.81 8.40
N PHE A 1070 27.96 14.97 8.87
CA PHE A 1070 27.93 13.52 8.70
C PHE A 1070 27.71 12.77 10.03
N SER A 1071 27.66 13.48 11.16
CA SER A 1071 27.67 12.89 12.51
C SER A 1071 26.29 12.80 13.17
N HIS A 1072 25.20 13.08 12.45
CA HIS A 1072 23.85 13.12 13.04
C HIS A 1072 23.21 11.73 13.20
N GLU A 1073 23.80 10.67 12.65
CA GLU A 1073 23.17 9.34 12.60
C GLU A 1073 23.63 8.39 13.71
N ASN A 1074 24.75 8.64 14.39
CA ASN A 1074 25.21 7.78 15.49
C ASN A 1074 26.30 8.47 16.35
N PRO A 1075 26.17 8.54 17.69
CA PRO A 1075 27.26 8.99 18.55
C PRO A 1075 28.56 8.17 18.40
N ARG A 1076 28.48 6.96 17.81
CA ARG A 1076 29.64 6.09 17.52
C ARG A 1076 30.37 6.42 16.21
N THR A 1077 29.75 7.09 15.23
CA THR A 1077 30.40 7.43 13.95
C THR A 1077 31.17 8.75 13.99
N ALA A 1078 31.09 9.50 15.09
CA ALA A 1078 31.98 10.63 15.36
C ALA A 1078 33.47 10.21 15.41
N GLU A 1079 33.78 8.90 15.47
CA GLU A 1079 35.14 8.36 15.53
C GLU A 1079 35.71 7.84 14.19
N GLU A 1080 34.88 7.69 13.15
CA GLU A 1080 35.35 7.16 11.86
C GLU A 1080 35.91 8.27 10.95
N SER A 1081 37.21 8.22 10.66
CA SER A 1081 37.89 9.21 9.82
C SER A 1081 38.08 8.66 8.41
N PHE A 1082 37.21 9.05 7.48
CA PHE A 1082 37.34 8.67 6.08
C PHE A 1082 37.03 9.82 5.12
N VAL A 1083 37.51 9.70 3.89
CA VAL A 1083 37.06 10.47 2.73
C VAL A 1083 36.51 9.53 1.67
N THR A 1084 35.56 9.99 0.88
CA THR A 1084 34.90 9.24 -0.18
C THR A 1084 35.30 9.82 -1.53
N PHE A 1085 35.92 9.00 -2.37
CA PHE A 1085 36.05 9.27 -3.80
C PHE A 1085 34.74 8.93 -4.52
N THR A 1086 34.31 9.77 -5.46
CA THR A 1086 33.01 9.67 -6.13
C THR A 1086 33.12 9.65 -7.65
N ASN A 1087 32.03 9.24 -8.30
CA ASN A 1087 31.88 9.12 -9.75
C ASN A 1087 32.95 8.20 -10.37
N LEU A 1088 33.41 7.20 -9.62
CA LEU A 1088 34.44 6.27 -10.09
C LEU A 1088 33.83 5.25 -11.06
N PRO A 1089 34.47 4.94 -12.20
CA PRO A 1089 34.06 3.83 -13.05
C PRO A 1089 34.37 2.50 -12.34
N GLU A 1090 33.87 1.39 -12.90
CA GLU A 1090 34.07 0.05 -12.33
C GLU A 1090 35.56 -0.26 -12.08
N THR A 1091 36.39 -0.22 -13.13
CA THR A 1091 37.86 -0.40 -13.03
C THR A 1091 38.56 0.93 -12.77
N VAL A 1092 39.28 1.05 -11.65
CA VAL A 1092 39.94 2.30 -11.26
C VAL A 1092 41.14 2.05 -10.33
N THR A 1093 42.18 2.86 -10.47
CA THR A 1093 43.33 2.90 -9.54
C THR A 1093 43.52 4.30 -9.01
N ILE A 1094 43.56 4.45 -7.68
CA ILE A 1094 43.81 5.72 -6.99
C ILE A 1094 45.13 5.62 -6.25
N LYS A 1095 46.13 6.40 -6.67
CA LYS A 1095 47.42 6.51 -5.98
C LYS A 1095 47.49 7.83 -5.22
N ILE A 1096 47.68 7.75 -3.91
CA ILE A 1096 47.68 8.90 -3.02
C ILE A 1096 49.10 9.22 -2.58
N TYR A 1097 49.50 10.49 -2.72
CA TYR A 1097 50.85 10.98 -2.43
C TYR A 1097 50.82 12.16 -1.46
N THR A 1098 51.92 12.36 -0.74
CA THR A 1098 52.23 13.64 -0.10
C THR A 1098 52.54 14.72 -1.16
N LEU A 1099 52.53 15.99 -0.78
CA LEU A 1099 53.01 17.07 -1.66
C LEU A 1099 54.48 16.91 -2.10
N SER A 1100 55.30 16.19 -1.33
CA SER A 1100 56.69 15.87 -1.68
C SER A 1100 56.82 14.68 -2.65
N GLY A 1101 55.72 14.06 -3.06
CA GLY A 1101 55.70 12.94 -4.01
C GLY A 1101 55.90 11.55 -3.39
N SER A 1102 55.83 11.41 -2.07
CA SER A 1102 55.91 10.10 -1.41
C SER A 1102 54.58 9.36 -1.49
N LEU A 1103 54.58 8.11 -1.97
CA LEU A 1103 53.37 7.28 -2.06
C LEU A 1103 52.89 6.87 -0.66
N ILE A 1104 51.63 7.16 -0.37
CA ILE A 1104 50.97 6.87 0.90
C ILE A 1104 50.13 5.60 0.82
N ARG A 1105 49.30 5.49 -0.22
CA ARG A 1105 48.33 4.39 -0.40
C ARG A 1105 48.03 4.21 -1.88
N THR A 1106 47.84 2.97 -2.30
CA THR A 1106 47.17 2.63 -3.57
C THR A 1106 45.84 1.98 -3.25
N LEU A 1107 44.78 2.43 -3.92
CA LEU A 1107 43.42 1.90 -3.83
C LEU A 1107 42.98 1.46 -5.23
N THR A 1108 42.20 0.39 -5.31
CA THR A 1108 41.73 -0.25 -6.54
C THR A 1108 40.23 -0.49 -6.48
N GLU A 1109 39.63 -1.00 -7.55
CA GLU A 1109 38.24 -1.45 -7.55
C GLU A 1109 37.92 -2.46 -6.44
N GLY A 1110 38.89 -3.28 -6.02
CA GLY A 1110 38.74 -4.22 -4.91
C GLY A 1110 38.68 -3.57 -3.52
N ASP A 1111 39.04 -2.29 -3.41
CA ASP A 1111 38.92 -1.52 -2.16
C ASP A 1111 37.55 -0.83 -2.02
N LYS A 1112 36.66 -0.95 -3.02
CA LYS A 1112 35.29 -0.42 -2.96
C LYS A 1112 34.44 -1.26 -2.02
N GLN A 1113 33.82 -0.60 -1.05
CA GLN A 1113 33.06 -1.28 0.00
C GLN A 1113 31.77 -1.95 -0.51
N ASP A 1114 31.14 -1.35 -1.52
CA ASP A 1114 29.87 -1.82 -2.08
C ASP A 1114 30.06 -2.57 -3.42
N GLY A 1115 31.24 -3.17 -3.63
CA GLY A 1115 31.58 -3.92 -4.83
C GLY A 1115 32.20 -3.08 -5.96
N ALA A 1116 32.75 -3.77 -6.97
CA ALA A 1116 33.54 -3.14 -8.03
C ALA A 1116 32.75 -2.13 -8.87
N SER A 1117 31.44 -2.37 -9.08
CA SER A 1117 30.55 -1.47 -9.82
C SER A 1117 30.20 -0.18 -9.07
N SER A 1118 30.43 -0.12 -7.75
CA SER A 1118 30.13 1.06 -6.96
C SER A 1118 30.91 2.29 -7.46
N PRO A 1119 30.26 3.45 -7.64
CA PRO A 1119 30.94 4.67 -8.01
C PRO A 1119 31.58 5.38 -6.81
N PHE A 1120 31.55 4.75 -5.64
CA PHE A 1120 32.07 5.27 -4.38
C PHE A 1120 33.21 4.39 -3.84
N LEU A 1121 34.25 5.03 -3.31
CA LEU A 1121 35.34 4.35 -2.62
C LEU A 1121 35.71 5.17 -1.39
N ARG A 1122 35.56 4.59 -0.19
CA ARG A 1122 35.97 5.23 1.06
C ARG A 1122 37.42 4.89 1.39
N TRP A 1123 38.23 5.92 1.63
CA TRP A 1123 39.58 5.78 2.17
C TRP A 1123 39.59 6.16 3.64
N ASP A 1124 40.00 5.21 4.50
CA ASP A 1124 40.08 5.31 5.95
C ASP A 1124 41.22 6.18 6.50
N LEU A 1125 41.86 6.96 5.62
CA LEU A 1125 43.00 7.84 5.93
C LEU A 1125 44.21 7.10 6.52
N LYS A 1126 44.39 5.82 6.19
CA LYS A 1126 45.60 5.05 6.53
C LYS A 1126 46.52 4.85 5.32
N ASN A 1127 47.81 4.74 5.60
CA ASN A 1127 48.81 4.39 4.60
C ASN A 1127 48.77 2.89 4.25
N GLN A 1128 49.65 2.44 3.34
CA GLN A 1128 49.75 1.04 2.91
C GLN A 1128 49.97 0.07 4.09
N SER A 1129 50.67 0.50 5.13
CA SER A 1129 50.98 -0.29 6.34
C SER A 1129 49.88 -0.22 7.42
N GLY A 1130 48.73 0.41 7.15
CA GLY A 1130 47.62 0.52 8.10
C GLY A 1130 47.82 1.55 9.21
N SER A 1131 48.78 2.47 9.07
CA SER A 1131 48.98 3.58 10.01
C SER A 1131 48.24 4.84 9.56
N ARG A 1132 47.60 5.57 10.48
CA ARG A 1132 46.93 6.84 10.19
C ARG A 1132 47.93 7.87 9.65
N ILE A 1133 47.50 8.63 8.64
CA ILE A 1133 48.30 9.70 8.04
C ILE A 1133 48.24 10.99 8.87
N ALA A 1134 49.25 11.85 8.70
CA ALA A 1134 49.30 13.15 9.37
C ALA A 1134 48.34 14.17 8.74
N SER A 1135 47.99 15.23 9.49
CA SER A 1135 47.35 16.41 8.90
C SER A 1135 48.24 17.03 7.82
N GLY A 1136 47.69 17.41 6.68
CA GLY A 1136 48.44 17.96 5.57
C GLY A 1136 47.70 17.94 4.25
N MET A 1137 48.39 18.40 3.20
CA MET A 1137 47.92 18.34 1.82
C MET A 1137 48.43 17.08 1.13
N TYR A 1138 47.52 16.43 0.40
CA TYR A 1138 47.78 15.21 -0.37
C TYR A 1138 47.34 15.40 -1.82
N LEU A 1139 47.91 14.60 -2.71
CA LEU A 1139 47.53 14.48 -4.11
C LEU A 1139 47.00 13.07 -4.35
N ALA A 1140 45.86 12.93 -5.01
CA ALA A 1140 45.38 11.64 -5.50
C ALA A 1140 45.38 11.63 -7.02
N ILE A 1141 46.10 10.69 -7.62
CA ILE A 1141 46.06 10.43 -9.06
C ILE A 1141 45.09 9.28 -9.26
N VAL A 1142 43.95 9.56 -9.89
CA VAL A 1142 42.92 8.60 -10.25
C VAL A 1142 43.12 8.22 -11.71
N THR A 1143 43.41 6.96 -11.98
CA THR A 1143 43.62 6.41 -13.32
C THR A 1143 42.53 5.39 -13.61
N ALA A 1144 41.88 5.47 -14.78
CA ALA A 1144 40.91 4.47 -15.21
C ALA A 1144 41.15 4.07 -16.68
N PRO A 1145 41.24 2.76 -17.00
CA PRO A 1145 41.46 2.30 -18.37
C PRO A 1145 40.39 2.81 -19.33
N GLY A 1146 40.80 3.39 -20.47
CA GLY A 1146 39.88 3.94 -21.47
C GLY A 1146 39.35 5.36 -21.19
N TYR A 1147 39.50 5.86 -19.95
CA TYR A 1147 39.03 7.20 -19.54
C TYR A 1147 40.16 8.22 -19.34
N GLY A 1148 41.34 7.79 -18.89
CA GLY A 1148 42.52 8.65 -18.71
C GLY A 1148 42.94 8.78 -17.25
N GLU A 1149 43.57 9.92 -16.91
CA GLU A 1149 44.06 10.22 -15.55
C GLU A 1149 43.52 11.56 -15.04
N LYS A 1150 43.20 11.60 -13.75
CA LYS A 1150 42.73 12.81 -13.07
C LYS A 1150 43.49 13.05 -11.77
N LEU A 1151 43.97 14.29 -11.59
CA LEU A 1151 44.63 14.73 -10.36
C LEU A 1151 43.64 15.45 -9.42
N LEU A 1152 43.51 14.95 -8.20
CA LEU A 1152 42.77 15.58 -7.11
C LEU A 1152 43.72 16.10 -6.02
N LYS A 1153 43.33 17.20 -5.37
CA LYS A 1153 44.05 17.78 -4.22
C LYS A 1153 43.19 17.63 -2.97
N LEU A 1154 43.73 17.06 -1.89
CA LEU A 1154 42.98 16.82 -0.65
C LEU A 1154 43.65 17.51 0.54
N GLY A 1155 42.87 18.22 1.36
CA GLY A 1155 43.32 18.71 2.66
C GLY A 1155 42.80 17.82 3.79
N ILE A 1156 43.68 17.28 4.64
CA ILE A 1156 43.32 16.45 5.79
C ILE A 1156 43.71 17.16 7.08
N ILE A 1157 42.75 17.34 7.98
CA ILE A 1157 42.94 17.96 9.29
C ILE A 1157 42.46 16.98 10.37
N GLN A 1158 43.42 16.23 10.93
CA GLN A 1158 43.20 15.31 12.05
C GLN A 1158 43.00 16.09 13.36
N GLN A 1159 42.31 15.46 14.33
CA GLN A 1159 42.20 16.03 15.68
C GLN A 1159 43.59 16.22 16.29
N LYS A 1160 43.78 17.37 16.94
CA LYS A 1160 44.95 17.60 17.79
C LYS A 1160 44.82 16.65 18.97
N LYS A 1161 45.78 15.74 19.13
CA LYS A 1161 45.92 14.94 20.36
C LYS A 1161 46.09 15.84 21.57
#